data_AF-A0A1M6GBU7-F1
#
_entry.id   AF-A0A1M6GBU7-F1
#
_cell.length_a   1.000
_cell.length_b   1.000
_cell.length_c   1.000
_cell.angle_alpha   90.00
_cell.angle_beta   90.00
_cell.angle_gamma   90.00
#
_symmetry.space_group_name_H-M   'P 1'
#
loop_
_entity.id
_entity.type
_entity.pdbx_description
1 polymer ?
#
loop_
_entity_poly.entity_id
_entity_poly.type
_entity_poly.pdbx_seq_one_letter_code
_entity_poly.pdbx_strand_id
1 'polypeptide(L)'
;MNRKKFTRILAVMVFSIMFFLNTPIEGVADSIIVQKVNTNLQNGVPVSHTITNELKLYNYSNTMQVSNLSDLQNQIQICITNKNTSISLVYTGGDVTNWVSAISGSIETVLGKPGNDYAAYTISGYSYSYNTIGDITINFTYIETAAQSSFVNSYVNQTVQNIITPGMTDEQKEKAVNDYVVSHVAYDTSLVQHSAYAALVTPYKTVCQGYALLGYKMLIAAGLQARIISGTGGGEPHAWNLVKVNGSWYHLDMTWNDPIPDVPGRVRYEFFNLDDDQMLAYDHNWDKTQYVGYESSKPYVTSDSDILNMEKMVQTPILELNNVTVYNNIGKSDVVIFKNLKAKDVVTIYSADGNTVLGRGTASSAGGLAVGLIKQLDESTLKVLVSVKSDTLKESDKIQVSYSPEALTAKLSSTNVTVYNNIGRTDVVIFKNLKAKDVVTIYSADGNTVLGRGTASSAGGLAVGLIKQLDESALKVLVSVKSDNQKESDKIQVSYNPEGLTAKLSPTNVTVYNNIGRTDVVIFKNLKAKDVVTIYSADGNTVLGRGTASSAGGLAVGLIKQLDESALKVLVSVKSDNQKESDKIEVNYNPEGLTAKLNPANVTVYNNIGKSDVVIFKNLKVKDIVTVYSADGNTVLGRGTAAKAGDLAIALTKNLDESVLKVLVSVKSDNQKESDKVQVSYK
;
A
#
# COMPACT_ATOMS: atom_id res chain seq x y z
N MET A 1 23.39 -26.49 -11.77
CA MET A 1 22.58 -26.99 -12.91
C MET A 1 22.71 -25.99 -14.05
N ASN A 2 23.53 -26.27 -15.07
CA ASN A 2 23.14 -26.91 -16.34
C ASN A 2 22.20 -26.01 -17.18
N ARG A 3 22.70 -25.32 -18.22
CA ARG A 3 23.05 -25.80 -19.58
C ARG A 3 21.84 -26.12 -20.49
N LYS A 4 21.76 -25.31 -21.56
CA LYS A 4 21.73 -25.69 -23.00
C LYS A 4 20.39 -25.99 -23.74
N LYS A 5 20.20 -25.15 -24.79
CA LYS A 5 20.01 -25.45 -26.24
C LYS A 5 18.63 -25.90 -26.75
N PHE A 6 18.15 -25.29 -27.85
CA PHE A 6 18.30 -25.75 -29.26
C PHE A 6 17.85 -24.61 -30.23
N THR A 7 18.62 -24.09 -31.23
CA THR A 7 18.98 -24.61 -32.61
C THR A 7 17.98 -24.04 -33.68
N ARG A 8 18.29 -23.44 -34.86
CA ARG A 8 19.45 -23.42 -35.80
C ARG A 8 19.23 -22.54 -37.08
N ILE A 9 20.33 -22.29 -37.84
CA ILE A 9 20.53 -22.11 -39.33
C ILE A 9 20.59 -20.65 -39.88
N LEU A 10 21.56 -20.16 -40.70
CA LEU A 10 22.70 -20.72 -41.50
C LEU A 10 23.83 -19.67 -41.70
N ALA A 11 25.01 -20.15 -42.16
CA ALA A 11 26.34 -19.54 -42.44
C ALA A 11 26.38 -18.35 -43.44
N VAL A 12 27.44 -17.52 -43.55
CA VAL A 12 28.78 -17.80 -44.15
C VAL A 12 29.84 -16.77 -43.71
N MET A 13 31.08 -17.24 -43.46
CA MET A 13 32.33 -16.49 -43.25
C MET A 13 32.88 -15.87 -44.55
N VAL A 14 33.56 -14.72 -44.48
CA VAL A 14 34.98 -14.58 -44.91
C VAL A 14 35.67 -13.53 -44.03
N PHE A 15 36.78 -13.94 -43.42
CA PHE A 15 37.74 -13.13 -42.68
C PHE A 15 38.92 -12.84 -43.61
N SER A 16 39.42 -11.61 -43.64
CA SER A 16 40.81 -11.32 -44.00
C SER A 16 41.36 -10.27 -43.04
N ILE A 17 42.31 -10.72 -42.22
CA ILE A 17 43.13 -9.94 -41.29
C ILE A 17 44.32 -9.36 -42.05
N MET A 18 44.66 -8.10 -41.80
CA MET A 18 46.07 -7.72 -41.65
C MET A 18 46.20 -6.52 -40.67
N PHE A 19 46.84 -6.81 -39.53
CA PHE A 19 47.50 -5.88 -38.61
C PHE A 19 48.75 -5.27 -39.32
N PHE A 20 49.26 -4.06 -39.03
CA PHE A 20 49.89 -3.63 -37.77
C PHE A 20 50.19 -2.10 -37.74
N LEU A 21 49.98 -1.51 -36.54
CA LEU A 21 50.73 -0.45 -35.82
C LEU A 21 51.16 0.87 -36.51
N ASN A 22 50.70 2.01 -35.95
CA ASN A 22 51.51 2.83 -35.04
C ASN A 22 50.67 3.84 -34.24
N THR A 23 51.11 4.12 -33.01
CA THR A 23 50.42 4.80 -31.89
C THR A 23 50.52 6.34 -31.94
N PRO A 24 50.23 7.09 -30.85
CA PRO A 24 49.00 7.85 -30.60
C PRO A 24 49.20 9.38 -30.70
N ILE A 25 48.10 10.14 -30.81
CA ILE A 25 48.08 11.51 -30.28
C ILE A 25 46.89 11.61 -29.33
N GLU A 26 47.21 11.62 -28.04
CA GLU A 26 46.33 12.00 -26.96
C GLU A 26 46.16 13.53 -26.90
N GLY A 27 45.02 13.96 -26.38
CA GLY A 27 44.75 15.32 -25.91
C GLY A 27 43.95 16.12 -26.94
N VAL A 28 42.67 16.44 -26.74
CA VAL A 28 42.07 16.94 -25.51
C VAL A 28 40.65 16.37 -25.37
N ALA A 29 40.39 15.74 -24.22
CA ALA A 29 39.04 15.50 -23.76
C ALA A 29 38.55 16.80 -23.12
N ASP A 30 37.41 17.32 -23.58
CA ASP A 30 36.58 18.19 -22.75
C ASP A 30 35.14 17.70 -22.78
N SER A 31 34.80 17.03 -21.67
CA SER A 31 33.51 17.02 -20.98
C SER A 31 32.23 17.21 -21.83
N ILE A 32 31.54 16.09 -22.11
CA ILE A 32 30.11 16.12 -22.39
C ILE A 32 29.39 16.45 -21.07
N ILE A 33 29.03 17.71 -20.87
CA ILE A 33 28.01 18.10 -19.90
C ILE A 33 26.66 18.02 -20.62
N VAL A 34 25.93 16.91 -20.44
CA VAL A 34 24.51 16.85 -20.79
C VAL A 34 23.73 17.59 -19.70
N GLN A 35 23.40 18.86 -19.94
CA GLN A 35 22.45 19.57 -19.08
C GLN A 35 21.04 19.41 -19.67
N LYS A 36 20.31 18.41 -19.18
CA LYS A 36 18.86 18.33 -19.36
C LYS A 36 18.20 19.34 -18.42
N VAL A 37 17.62 20.40 -18.97
CA VAL A 37 16.69 21.25 -18.24
C VAL A 37 15.28 20.92 -18.73
N ASN A 38 14.48 20.34 -17.84
CA ASN A 38 13.03 20.22 -18.02
C ASN A 38 12.40 21.55 -17.62
N THR A 39 11.65 22.18 -18.53
CA THR A 39 10.60 23.14 -18.14
C THR A 39 9.38 22.91 -19.02
N ASN A 40 8.31 22.40 -18.41
CA ASN A 40 6.95 22.47 -18.94
C ASN A 40 6.55 23.95 -19.05
N LEU A 41 6.01 24.34 -20.20
CA LEU A 41 4.86 25.22 -20.43
C LEU A 41 4.73 25.40 -21.95
N GLN A 42 3.50 25.51 -22.43
CA GLN A 42 3.15 25.50 -23.85
C GLN A 42 3.65 26.71 -24.64
N ASN A 43 3.88 26.46 -25.93
CA ASN A 43 4.28 27.39 -27.00
C ASN A 43 5.71 27.97 -26.98
N GLY A 44 6.69 27.22 -26.46
CA GLY A 44 8.10 27.41 -26.82
C GLY A 44 8.59 26.22 -27.66
N VAL A 45 8.97 26.44 -28.92
CA VAL A 45 9.43 25.35 -29.81
C VAL A 45 10.59 24.60 -29.15
N PRO A 46 10.56 23.25 -29.05
CA PRO A 46 11.69 22.49 -28.53
C PRO A 46 12.89 22.62 -29.47
N VAL A 47 13.89 23.43 -29.08
CA VAL A 47 15.12 23.60 -29.84
C VAL A 47 16.19 22.66 -29.28
N SER A 48 16.67 21.72 -30.11
CA SER A 48 17.84 20.90 -29.81
C SER A 48 18.99 21.28 -30.74
N HIS A 49 20.16 21.62 -30.18
CA HIS A 49 21.38 21.92 -30.95
C HIS A 49 22.35 20.73 -30.86
N THR A 50 22.93 20.32 -31.98
CA THR A 50 24.07 19.39 -32.01
C THR A 50 25.18 20.05 -32.82
N ILE A 51 26.35 20.26 -32.22
CA ILE A 51 27.56 20.75 -32.90
C ILE A 51 28.38 19.52 -33.29
N THR A 52 28.60 19.30 -34.59
CA THR A 52 29.55 18.28 -35.09
C THR A 52 30.71 18.97 -35.79
N ASN A 53 31.90 18.90 -35.18
CA ASN A 53 33.16 19.31 -35.80
C ASN A 53 33.75 18.16 -36.64
N GLU A 54 33.11 17.82 -37.76
CA GLU A 54 33.70 16.93 -38.76
C GLU A 54 33.81 17.64 -40.12
N LEU A 55 35.05 17.86 -40.57
CA LEU A 55 35.37 18.28 -41.93
C LEU A 55 35.00 17.14 -42.90
N LYS A 56 33.92 17.32 -43.66
CA LYS A 56 33.57 16.46 -44.81
C LYS A 56 33.75 17.23 -46.11
N LEU A 57 34.60 16.72 -47.01
CA LEU A 57 34.70 17.17 -48.39
C LEU A 57 33.44 16.71 -49.16
N TYR A 58 32.62 17.66 -49.60
CA TYR A 58 31.46 17.42 -50.45
C TYR A 58 31.68 17.98 -51.87
N ASN A 59 31.25 17.21 -52.88
CA ASN A 59 31.23 17.63 -54.28
C ASN A 59 30.22 18.76 -54.47
N TYR A 60 30.71 19.95 -54.83
CA TYR A 60 29.91 21.13 -55.16
C TYR A 60 29.10 20.91 -56.45
N SER A 61 27.81 20.63 -56.30
CA SER A 61 26.83 20.78 -57.37
C SER A 61 25.56 21.43 -56.78
N ASN A 62 25.39 22.74 -57.06
CA ASN A 62 24.23 23.60 -56.81
C ASN A 62 23.66 23.71 -55.38
N THR A 63 24.49 23.90 -54.35
CA THR A 63 23.99 24.29 -53.02
C THR A 63 23.56 25.77 -53.00
N MET A 64 22.34 26.05 -52.52
CA MET A 64 21.78 27.40 -52.38
C MET A 64 22.65 28.27 -51.45
N GLN A 65 22.95 29.52 -51.85
CA GLN A 65 23.75 30.46 -51.05
C GLN A 65 22.91 31.67 -50.62
N VAL A 66 23.13 32.16 -49.39
CA VAL A 66 22.48 33.36 -48.83
C VAL A 66 23.54 34.31 -48.26
N SER A 67 23.39 35.61 -48.49
CA SER A 67 24.46 36.60 -48.21
C SER A 67 24.21 37.46 -46.98
N ASN A 68 23.07 37.31 -46.31
CA ASN A 68 22.70 38.05 -45.11
C ASN A 68 21.50 37.36 -44.41
N LEU A 69 21.15 37.82 -43.20
CA LEU A 69 20.03 37.22 -42.45
C LEU A 69 18.67 37.42 -43.12
N SER A 70 18.46 38.50 -43.88
CA SER A 70 17.22 38.69 -44.63
C SER A 70 17.07 37.65 -45.73
N ASP A 71 18.16 37.30 -46.42
CA ASP A 71 18.17 36.21 -47.41
C ASP A 71 17.87 34.86 -46.74
N LEU A 72 18.46 34.59 -45.56
CA LEU A 72 18.15 33.39 -44.77
C LEU A 72 16.67 33.35 -44.39
N GLN A 73 16.11 34.45 -43.89
CA GLN A 73 14.69 34.57 -43.56
C GLN A 73 13.79 34.36 -44.78
N ASN A 74 14.18 34.88 -45.95
CA ASN A 74 13.44 34.67 -47.20
C ASN A 74 13.45 33.19 -47.61
N GLN A 75 14.56 32.48 -47.44
CA GLN A 75 14.63 31.06 -47.71
C GLN A 75 13.84 30.22 -46.71
N ILE A 76 13.85 30.59 -45.42
CA ILE A 76 12.98 29.98 -44.40
C ILE A 76 11.51 30.22 -44.77
N GLN A 77 11.13 31.43 -45.18
CA GLN A 77 9.78 31.76 -45.63
C GLN A 77 9.36 30.87 -46.80
N ILE A 78 10.19 30.72 -47.83
CA ILE A 78 9.91 29.85 -48.98
C ILE A 78 9.74 28.40 -48.53
N CYS A 79 10.61 27.92 -47.63
CA CYS A 79 10.56 26.57 -47.08
C CYS A 79 9.22 26.31 -46.38
N ILE A 80 8.82 27.17 -45.44
CA ILE A 80 7.58 26.98 -44.67
C ILE A 80 6.31 27.21 -45.49
N THR A 81 6.34 28.16 -46.45
CA THR A 81 5.21 28.40 -47.37
C THR A 81 4.94 27.16 -48.22
N ASN A 82 5.99 26.50 -48.68
CA ASN A 82 5.89 25.26 -49.45
C ASN A 82 5.76 23.99 -48.58
N LYS A 83 5.75 24.13 -47.24
CA LYS A 83 5.73 23.01 -46.28
C LYS A 83 6.86 22.01 -46.49
N ASN A 84 8.03 22.47 -46.94
CA ASN A 84 9.21 21.64 -47.07
C ASN A 84 9.73 21.26 -45.67
N THR A 85 10.02 19.98 -45.45
CA THR A 85 10.48 19.48 -44.14
C THR A 85 11.94 19.81 -43.85
N SER A 86 12.70 20.26 -44.84
CA SER A 86 14.11 20.60 -44.68
C SER A 86 14.55 21.66 -45.69
N ILE A 87 15.48 22.51 -45.28
CA ILE A 87 16.24 23.40 -46.15
C ILE A 87 17.72 23.34 -45.79
N SER A 88 18.58 23.16 -46.79
CA SER A 88 20.03 23.20 -46.67
C SER A 88 20.59 24.28 -47.58
N LEU A 89 21.44 25.15 -47.02
CA LEU A 89 22.02 26.30 -47.71
C LEU A 89 23.39 26.67 -47.11
N VAL A 90 24.13 27.53 -47.79
CA VAL A 90 25.41 28.09 -47.32
C VAL A 90 25.24 29.59 -47.07
N TYR A 91 25.54 30.03 -45.86
CA TYR A 91 25.57 31.44 -45.50
C TYR A 91 26.94 32.04 -45.79
N THR A 92 26.99 33.05 -46.67
CA THR A 92 28.21 33.72 -47.13
C THR A 92 28.34 35.17 -46.61
N GLY A 93 27.40 35.60 -45.75
CA GLY A 93 27.23 36.97 -45.30
C GLY A 93 28.17 37.48 -44.20
N GLY A 94 29.45 37.12 -44.27
CA GLY A 94 30.45 37.46 -43.24
C GLY A 94 30.31 36.66 -41.94
N ASP A 95 31.14 37.01 -40.95
CA ASP A 95 31.23 36.27 -39.69
C ASP A 95 29.98 36.47 -38.81
N VAL A 96 29.29 35.37 -38.50
CA VAL A 96 28.18 35.34 -37.54
C VAL A 96 28.72 35.02 -36.15
N THR A 97 28.63 35.96 -35.21
CA THR A 97 29.16 35.81 -33.85
C THR A 97 28.36 34.84 -32.98
N ASN A 98 27.06 34.67 -33.26
CA ASN A 98 26.19 33.73 -32.56
C ASN A 98 25.20 33.07 -33.52
N TRP A 99 25.59 31.92 -34.08
CA TRP A 99 24.76 31.12 -35.00
C TRP A 99 23.45 30.66 -34.39
N VAL A 100 23.44 30.33 -33.09
CA VAL A 100 22.22 29.88 -32.40
C VAL A 100 21.18 30.99 -32.45
N SER A 101 21.53 32.19 -32.02
CA SER A 101 20.64 33.35 -31.99
C SER A 101 20.27 33.82 -33.41
N ALA A 102 21.21 33.80 -34.35
CA ALA A 102 20.95 34.19 -35.73
C ALA A 102 19.92 33.29 -36.43
N ILE A 103 20.05 31.96 -36.27
CA ILE A 103 19.13 31.00 -36.91
C ILE A 103 17.78 30.98 -36.19
N SER A 104 17.76 30.81 -34.87
CA SER A 104 16.50 30.80 -34.09
C SER A 104 15.74 32.13 -34.24
N GLY A 105 16.43 33.26 -34.10
CA GLY A 105 15.82 34.58 -34.30
C GLY A 105 15.32 34.80 -35.72
N SER A 106 15.97 34.24 -36.74
CA SER A 106 15.45 34.29 -38.13
C SER A 106 14.19 33.45 -38.30
N ILE A 107 14.12 32.26 -37.69
CA ILE A 107 12.92 31.42 -37.70
C ILE A 107 11.78 32.13 -36.95
N GLU A 108 12.01 32.61 -35.73
CA GLU A 108 11.03 33.33 -34.92
C GLU A 108 10.54 34.61 -35.61
N THR A 109 11.45 35.38 -36.22
CA THR A 109 11.08 36.56 -37.02
C THR A 109 10.18 36.18 -38.18
N VAL A 110 10.44 35.07 -38.86
CA VAL A 110 9.57 34.60 -39.96
C VAL A 110 8.23 34.13 -39.41
N LEU A 111 8.19 33.29 -38.39
CA LEU A 111 6.94 32.75 -37.84
C LEU A 111 6.06 33.82 -37.18
N GLY A 112 6.65 34.87 -36.61
CA GLY A 112 5.95 36.00 -36.01
C GLY A 112 5.41 37.04 -37.00
N LYS A 113 5.76 36.94 -38.30
CA LYS A 113 5.23 37.87 -39.32
C LYS A 113 3.73 37.67 -39.50
N PRO A 114 2.92 38.76 -39.51
CA PRO A 114 1.50 38.66 -39.87
C PRO A 114 1.31 37.97 -41.22
N GLY A 115 0.42 36.99 -41.27
CA GLY A 115 0.18 36.16 -42.46
C GLY A 115 0.84 34.78 -42.39
N ASN A 116 1.83 34.58 -41.51
CA ASN A 116 2.45 33.27 -41.26
C ASN A 116 1.80 32.51 -40.09
N ASP A 117 0.71 33.01 -39.51
CA ASP A 117 0.00 32.40 -38.40
C ASP A 117 -0.30 30.91 -38.64
N TYR A 118 -0.80 30.55 -39.83
CA TYR A 118 -1.04 29.14 -40.16
C TYR A 118 0.23 28.28 -40.12
N ALA A 119 1.37 28.81 -40.59
CA ALA A 119 2.63 28.09 -40.54
C ALA A 119 3.12 27.96 -39.09
N ALA A 120 3.05 29.03 -38.30
CA ALA A 120 3.43 29.04 -36.89
C ALA A 120 2.65 28.00 -36.07
N TYR A 121 1.34 27.87 -36.32
CA TYR A 121 0.47 26.90 -35.63
C TYR A 121 0.41 25.51 -36.28
N THR A 122 1.15 25.26 -37.36
CA THR A 122 1.25 23.90 -37.93
C THR A 122 2.63 23.29 -37.81
N ILE A 123 3.66 24.07 -37.46
CA ILE A 123 4.98 23.57 -37.12
C ILE A 123 4.94 23.08 -35.67
N SER A 124 5.04 21.76 -35.47
CA SER A 124 5.10 21.16 -34.12
C SER A 124 6.51 21.17 -33.55
N GLY A 125 7.52 21.45 -34.37
CA GLY A 125 8.90 21.60 -33.93
C GLY A 125 9.84 21.89 -35.10
N TYR A 126 11.02 22.41 -34.77
CA TYR A 126 12.11 22.54 -35.73
C TYR A 126 13.45 22.17 -35.07
N SER A 127 14.41 21.77 -35.89
CA SER A 127 15.80 21.59 -35.48
C SER A 127 16.72 22.22 -36.52
N TYR A 128 17.94 22.56 -36.12
CA TYR A 128 18.92 23.08 -37.06
C TYR A 128 20.34 22.67 -36.69
N SER A 129 21.18 22.55 -37.71
CA SER A 129 22.61 22.30 -37.60
C SER A 129 23.38 23.34 -38.42
N TYR A 130 24.55 23.74 -37.93
CA TYR A 130 25.44 24.63 -38.64
C TYR A 130 26.91 24.22 -38.44
N ASN A 131 27.81 24.67 -39.33
CA ASN A 131 29.25 24.53 -39.18
C ASN A 131 29.99 25.87 -39.30
N THR A 132 31.31 25.84 -39.09
CA THR A 132 32.17 27.04 -39.07
C THR A 132 32.35 27.72 -40.43
N ILE A 133 31.96 27.07 -41.52
CA ILE A 133 32.01 27.64 -42.88
C ILE A 133 30.63 28.11 -43.37
N GLY A 134 29.61 28.09 -42.51
CA GLY A 134 28.29 28.63 -42.79
C GLY A 134 27.31 27.66 -43.46
N ASP A 135 27.58 26.36 -43.50
CA ASP A 135 26.58 25.39 -43.97
C ASP A 135 25.47 25.30 -42.91
N ILE A 136 24.23 25.60 -43.29
CA ILE A 136 23.06 25.55 -42.42
C ILE A 136 22.09 24.52 -42.96
N THR A 137 21.57 23.67 -42.08
CA THR A 137 20.40 22.84 -42.37
C THR A 137 19.34 23.07 -41.30
N ILE A 138 18.11 23.37 -41.72
CA ILE A 138 16.96 23.56 -40.84
C ILE A 138 15.91 22.53 -41.22
N ASN A 139 15.43 21.77 -40.24
CA ASN A 139 14.38 20.78 -40.40
C ASN A 139 13.12 21.23 -39.67
N PHE A 140 11.97 21.09 -40.31
CA PHE A 140 10.66 21.40 -39.75
C PHE A 140 9.84 20.12 -39.62
N THR A 141 9.16 19.98 -38.49
CA THR A 141 8.13 18.96 -38.28
C THR A 141 6.77 19.64 -38.30
N TYR A 142 5.84 19.08 -39.08
CA TYR A 142 4.50 19.63 -39.22
C TYR A 142 3.43 18.65 -38.73
N ILE A 143 2.36 19.17 -38.15
CA ILE A 143 1.14 18.40 -37.85
C ILE A 143 0.30 18.12 -39.10
N GLU A 144 0.57 18.85 -40.20
CA GLU A 144 -0.01 18.65 -41.53
C GLU A 144 1.07 18.47 -42.57
N THR A 145 0.98 17.42 -43.38
CA THR A 145 1.82 17.23 -44.57
C THR A 145 1.49 18.27 -45.65
N ALA A 146 2.41 18.49 -46.59
CA ALA A 146 2.19 19.39 -47.72
C ALA A 146 0.94 19.00 -48.56
N ALA A 147 0.69 17.70 -48.75
CA ALA A 147 -0.49 17.20 -49.44
C ALA A 147 -1.78 17.50 -48.66
N GLN A 148 -1.77 17.32 -47.34
CA GLN A 148 -2.91 17.67 -46.48
C GLN A 148 -3.18 19.18 -46.47
N SER A 149 -2.16 20.02 -46.32
CA SER A 149 -2.35 21.47 -46.40
C SER A 149 -2.83 21.92 -47.79
N SER A 150 -2.42 21.24 -48.86
CA SER A 150 -2.93 21.49 -50.21
C SER A 150 -4.41 21.12 -50.33
N PHE A 151 -4.81 19.97 -49.77
CA PHE A 151 -6.22 19.59 -49.65
C PHE A 151 -7.02 20.64 -48.87
N VAL A 152 -6.54 21.07 -47.71
CA VAL A 152 -7.20 22.12 -46.90
C VAL A 152 -7.38 23.39 -47.72
N ASN A 153 -6.33 23.87 -48.40
CA ASN A 153 -6.42 25.08 -49.23
C ASN A 153 -7.47 24.94 -50.33
N SER A 154 -7.49 23.81 -51.07
CA SER A 154 -8.48 23.56 -52.12
C SER A 154 -9.91 23.49 -51.56
N TYR A 155 -10.09 22.76 -50.45
CA TYR A 155 -11.39 22.60 -49.81
C TYR A 155 -11.92 23.93 -49.27
N VAL A 156 -11.08 24.69 -48.57
CA VAL A 156 -11.42 26.03 -48.05
C VAL A 156 -11.81 26.96 -49.18
N ASN A 157 -11.03 27.04 -50.26
CA ASN A 157 -11.33 27.91 -51.39
C ASN A 157 -12.68 27.56 -52.04
N GLN A 158 -12.98 26.28 -52.23
CA GLN A 158 -14.27 25.82 -52.77
C GLN A 158 -15.43 26.15 -51.82
N THR A 159 -15.25 25.89 -50.53
CA THR A 159 -16.27 26.12 -49.51
C THR A 159 -16.59 27.60 -49.37
N VAL A 160 -15.56 28.44 -49.24
CA VAL A 160 -15.70 29.89 -49.12
C VAL A 160 -16.38 30.49 -50.35
N GLN A 161 -16.07 30.01 -51.56
CA GLN A 161 -16.79 30.43 -52.77
C GLN A 161 -18.29 30.10 -52.75
N ASN A 162 -18.69 29.06 -52.02
CA ASN A 162 -20.09 28.66 -51.92
C ASN A 162 -20.84 29.41 -50.82
N ILE A 163 -20.19 29.73 -49.70
CA ILE A 163 -20.84 30.39 -48.55
C ILE A 163 -20.73 31.91 -48.58
N ILE A 164 -19.80 32.47 -49.37
CA ILE A 164 -19.60 33.93 -49.49
C ILE A 164 -20.10 34.43 -50.85
N THR A 165 -21.08 35.33 -50.83
CA THR A 165 -21.62 35.97 -52.04
C THR A 165 -21.13 37.42 -52.20
N PRO A 166 -21.06 37.95 -53.44
CA PRO A 166 -20.76 39.35 -53.66
C PRO A 166 -21.72 40.27 -52.86
N GLY A 167 -21.16 41.27 -52.20
CA GLY A 167 -21.92 42.26 -51.41
C GLY A 167 -22.08 41.96 -49.92
N MET A 168 -21.63 40.79 -49.43
CA MET A 168 -21.60 40.52 -47.99
C MET A 168 -20.67 41.50 -47.24
N THR A 169 -21.14 41.99 -46.08
CA THR A 169 -20.32 42.78 -45.14
C THR A 169 -19.26 41.92 -44.46
N ASP A 170 -18.30 42.55 -43.77
CA ASP A 170 -17.29 41.81 -43.01
C ASP A 170 -17.93 40.89 -41.95
N GLU A 171 -18.94 41.41 -41.24
CA GLU A 171 -19.75 40.66 -40.27
C GLU A 171 -20.43 39.44 -40.91
N GLN A 172 -21.07 39.62 -42.05
CA GLN A 172 -21.78 38.53 -42.73
C GLN A 172 -20.82 37.45 -43.21
N LYS A 173 -19.63 37.84 -43.69
CA LYS A 173 -18.59 36.89 -44.09
C LYS A 173 -18.06 36.10 -42.91
N GLU A 174 -17.78 36.79 -41.81
CA GLU A 174 -17.30 36.15 -40.59
C GLU A 174 -18.34 35.20 -40.00
N LYS A 175 -19.62 35.64 -39.94
CA LYS A 175 -20.75 34.80 -39.52
C LYS A 175 -20.85 33.55 -40.39
N ALA A 176 -20.80 33.69 -41.71
CA ALA A 176 -20.85 32.53 -42.63
C ALA A 176 -19.70 31.54 -42.37
N VAL A 177 -18.49 32.03 -42.07
CA VAL A 177 -17.36 31.17 -41.70
C VAL A 177 -17.58 30.50 -40.34
N ASN A 178 -18.02 31.24 -39.32
CA ASN A 178 -18.36 30.69 -38.01
C ASN A 178 -19.43 29.59 -38.15
N ASP A 179 -20.53 29.90 -38.83
CA ASP A 179 -21.65 28.98 -39.06
C ASP A 179 -21.17 27.69 -39.73
N TYR A 180 -20.32 27.82 -40.76
CA TYR A 180 -19.75 26.67 -41.44
C TYR A 180 -18.87 25.84 -40.49
N VAL A 181 -17.87 26.45 -39.85
CA VAL A 181 -16.91 25.70 -39.02
C VAL A 181 -17.62 25.03 -37.84
N VAL A 182 -18.46 25.77 -37.13
CA VAL A 182 -19.18 25.28 -35.94
C VAL A 182 -20.17 24.17 -36.29
N SER A 183 -20.83 24.24 -37.44
CA SER A 183 -21.77 23.17 -37.85
C SER A 183 -21.11 21.96 -38.50
N HIS A 184 -19.87 22.10 -38.99
CA HIS A 184 -19.17 21.07 -39.77
C HIS A 184 -18.14 20.28 -38.97
N VAL A 185 -17.59 20.88 -37.92
CA VAL A 185 -16.51 20.31 -37.11
C VAL A 185 -17.05 19.96 -35.73
N ALA A 186 -16.64 18.81 -35.20
CA ALA A 186 -16.94 18.39 -33.84
C ALA A 186 -15.67 18.36 -32.97
N TYR A 187 -15.79 18.76 -31.71
CA TYR A 187 -14.64 18.81 -30.81
C TYR A 187 -14.05 17.42 -30.54
N ASP A 188 -12.72 17.29 -30.72
CA ASP A 188 -12.00 16.07 -30.39
C ASP A 188 -11.70 15.98 -28.88
N THR A 189 -12.61 15.39 -28.12
CA THR A 189 -12.43 15.15 -26.68
C THR A 189 -11.32 14.15 -26.35
N SER A 190 -10.74 13.45 -27.34
CA SER A 190 -9.56 12.60 -27.13
C SER A 190 -8.24 13.38 -27.19
N LEU A 191 -8.30 14.66 -27.62
CA LEU A 191 -7.18 15.58 -27.73
C LEU A 191 -6.05 15.12 -28.67
N VAL A 192 -6.39 14.31 -29.69
CA VAL A 192 -5.42 13.71 -30.62
C VAL A 192 -5.27 14.51 -31.91
N GLN A 193 -6.36 15.09 -32.41
CA GLN A 193 -6.39 15.78 -33.70
C GLN A 193 -6.25 17.29 -33.52
N HIS A 194 -5.25 17.89 -34.16
CA HIS A 194 -4.89 19.33 -33.99
C HIS A 194 -4.87 20.11 -35.31
N SER A 195 -5.16 19.47 -36.44
CA SER A 195 -4.99 20.05 -37.78
C SER A 195 -6.31 20.52 -38.40
N ALA A 196 -6.25 21.52 -39.29
CA ALA A 196 -7.40 21.89 -40.11
C ALA A 196 -7.76 20.77 -41.09
N TYR A 197 -6.78 19.96 -41.52
CA TYR A 197 -7.05 18.76 -42.31
C TYR A 197 -7.98 17.79 -41.57
N ALA A 198 -7.72 17.50 -40.29
CA ALA A 198 -8.55 16.60 -39.49
C ALA A 198 -9.98 17.14 -39.29
N ALA A 199 -10.14 18.47 -39.25
CA ALA A 199 -11.45 19.12 -39.21
C ALA A 199 -12.29 18.89 -40.48
N LEU A 200 -11.65 18.63 -41.63
CA LEU A 200 -12.29 18.54 -42.96
C LEU A 200 -12.40 17.11 -43.50
N VAL A 201 -11.87 16.11 -42.81
CA VAL A 201 -11.97 14.70 -43.20
C VAL A 201 -12.64 13.89 -42.11
N THR A 202 -13.40 12.85 -42.49
CA THR A 202 -14.11 12.00 -41.53
C THR A 202 -13.17 11.50 -40.42
N PRO A 203 -13.51 11.71 -39.14
CA PRO A 203 -14.84 12.04 -38.60
C PRO A 203 -15.17 13.53 -38.43
N TYR A 204 -14.42 14.45 -39.05
CA TYR A 204 -14.56 15.91 -38.95
C TYR A 204 -14.30 16.41 -37.52
N LYS A 205 -13.17 15.98 -36.94
CA LYS A 205 -12.85 16.25 -35.53
C LYS A 205 -11.47 16.81 -35.32
N THR A 206 -11.38 17.83 -34.48
CA THR A 206 -10.13 18.43 -34.03
C THR A 206 -10.31 19.15 -32.69
N VAL A 207 -9.22 19.47 -32.00
CA VAL A 207 -9.20 20.38 -30.85
C VAL A 207 -9.15 21.84 -31.28
N CYS A 208 -9.13 22.76 -30.31
CA CYS A 208 -9.12 24.21 -30.48
C CYS A 208 -8.11 24.71 -31.53
N GLN A 209 -6.90 24.15 -31.58
CA GLN A 209 -5.90 24.51 -32.58
C GLN A 209 -6.38 24.27 -34.02
N GLY A 210 -7.05 23.15 -34.31
CA GLY A 210 -7.55 22.88 -35.66
C GLY A 210 -8.78 23.72 -36.02
N TYR A 211 -9.65 24.04 -35.05
CA TYR A 211 -10.72 25.03 -35.25
C TYR A 211 -10.13 26.39 -35.64
N ALA A 212 -9.15 26.87 -34.88
CA ALA A 212 -8.51 28.16 -35.13
C ALA A 212 -7.74 28.20 -36.46
N LEU A 213 -7.10 27.08 -36.86
CA LEU A 213 -6.41 26.93 -38.14
C LEU A 213 -7.39 26.94 -39.33
N LEU A 214 -8.48 26.18 -39.25
CA LEU A 214 -9.50 26.14 -40.29
C LEU A 214 -10.21 27.49 -40.41
N GLY A 215 -10.65 28.03 -39.27
CA GLY A 215 -11.25 29.36 -39.16
C GLY A 215 -10.36 30.42 -39.78
N TYR A 216 -9.08 30.48 -39.41
CA TYR A 216 -8.10 31.39 -40.01
C TYR A 216 -8.05 31.26 -41.54
N LYS A 217 -7.92 30.04 -42.08
CA LYS A 217 -7.86 29.83 -43.55
C LYS A 217 -9.12 30.31 -44.25
N MET A 218 -10.29 30.01 -43.68
CA MET A 218 -11.57 30.40 -44.25
C MET A 218 -11.79 31.92 -44.18
N LEU A 219 -11.44 32.57 -43.07
CA LEU A 219 -11.53 34.02 -42.90
C LEU A 219 -10.62 34.76 -43.90
N ILE A 220 -9.36 34.32 -44.05
CA ILE A 220 -8.43 34.88 -45.03
C ILE A 220 -8.97 34.68 -46.46
N ALA A 221 -9.47 33.48 -46.79
CA ALA A 221 -10.05 33.20 -48.10
C ALA A 221 -11.34 34.02 -48.37
N ALA A 222 -12.10 34.38 -47.33
CA ALA A 222 -13.26 35.27 -47.41
C ALA A 222 -12.88 36.76 -47.59
N GLY A 223 -11.58 37.07 -47.58
CA GLY A 223 -11.04 38.42 -47.74
C GLY A 223 -10.99 39.24 -46.45
N LEU A 224 -11.13 38.59 -45.29
CA LEU A 224 -10.97 39.23 -43.98
C LEU A 224 -9.51 39.18 -43.54
N GLN A 225 -9.14 40.09 -42.63
CA GLN A 225 -7.88 39.99 -41.90
C GLN A 225 -8.12 39.24 -40.61
N ALA A 226 -7.30 38.22 -40.35
CA ALA A 226 -7.40 37.41 -39.14
C ALA A 226 -5.99 37.12 -38.59
N ARG A 227 -5.91 36.82 -37.29
CA ARG A 227 -4.74 36.26 -36.60
C ARG A 227 -5.15 35.02 -35.83
N ILE A 228 -4.18 34.15 -35.54
CA ILE A 228 -4.38 33.06 -34.57
C ILE A 228 -3.75 33.50 -33.24
N ILE A 229 -4.52 33.43 -32.18
CA ILE A 229 -4.11 33.80 -30.82
C ILE A 229 -4.16 32.58 -29.91
N SER A 230 -3.21 32.50 -28.99
CA SER A 230 -3.13 31.46 -27.96
C SER A 230 -3.04 32.06 -26.57
N GLY A 231 -3.55 31.31 -25.60
CA GLY A 231 -3.52 31.62 -24.18
C GLY A 231 -4.12 30.48 -23.38
N THR A 232 -4.96 30.80 -22.41
CA THR A 232 -5.77 29.83 -21.66
C THR A 232 -7.26 30.15 -21.80
N GLY A 233 -8.11 29.13 -21.73
CA GLY A 233 -9.56 29.22 -21.59
C GLY A 233 -10.03 28.12 -20.64
N GLY A 234 -10.81 28.44 -19.60
CA GLY A 234 -11.23 27.41 -18.65
C GLY A 234 -10.10 26.95 -17.72
N GLY A 235 -9.04 27.75 -17.58
CA GLY A 235 -7.77 27.38 -16.95
C GLY A 235 -6.84 26.48 -17.79
N GLU A 236 -7.29 26.04 -18.97
CA GLU A 236 -6.54 25.13 -19.84
C GLU A 236 -5.97 25.86 -21.07
N PRO A 237 -4.87 25.34 -21.65
CA PRO A 237 -4.39 25.68 -22.98
C PRO A 237 -5.45 25.92 -24.05
N HIS A 238 -5.44 27.08 -24.70
CA HIS A 238 -6.44 27.37 -25.73
C HIS A 238 -5.92 28.22 -26.88
N ALA A 239 -6.51 28.04 -28.06
CA ALA A 239 -6.22 28.80 -29.27
C ALA A 239 -7.53 29.17 -30.00
N TRP A 240 -7.62 30.41 -30.46
CA TRP A 240 -8.78 30.97 -31.16
C TRP A 240 -8.34 32.04 -32.18
N ASN A 241 -9.30 32.77 -32.76
CA ASN A 241 -9.02 33.78 -33.78
C ASN A 241 -9.24 35.21 -33.26
N LEU A 242 -8.45 36.13 -33.79
CA LEU A 242 -8.75 37.55 -33.82
C LEU A 242 -9.12 37.91 -35.25
N VAL A 243 -10.22 38.63 -35.44
CA VAL A 243 -10.74 38.99 -36.77
C VAL A 243 -10.94 40.50 -36.83
N LYS A 244 -10.53 41.11 -37.94
CA LYS A 244 -10.73 42.54 -38.16
C LYS A 244 -12.05 42.75 -38.90
N VAL A 245 -13.05 43.28 -38.21
CA VAL A 245 -14.40 43.51 -38.72
C VAL A 245 -14.66 45.01 -38.71
N ASN A 246 -15.05 45.58 -39.84
CA ASN A 246 -15.35 47.01 -39.97
C ASN A 246 -14.21 47.92 -39.42
N GLY A 247 -12.96 47.48 -39.60
CA GLY A 247 -11.75 48.21 -39.20
C GLY A 247 -11.28 48.01 -37.77
N SER A 248 -12.02 47.29 -36.91
CA SER A 248 -11.63 47.00 -35.52
C SER A 248 -11.38 45.50 -35.31
N TRP A 249 -10.46 45.15 -34.44
CA TRP A 249 -10.18 43.75 -34.09
C TRP A 249 -11.17 43.25 -33.05
N TYR A 250 -11.57 41.99 -33.15
CA TYR A 250 -12.45 41.31 -32.20
C TYR A 250 -12.05 39.84 -32.06
N HIS A 251 -12.40 39.25 -30.92
CA HIS A 251 -12.21 37.84 -30.67
C HIS A 251 -13.33 37.01 -31.30
N LEU A 252 -12.93 35.92 -31.96
CA LEU A 252 -13.81 34.88 -32.47
C LEU A 252 -13.30 33.51 -32.02
N ASP A 253 -14.06 32.84 -31.16
CA ASP A 253 -13.76 31.48 -30.70
C ASP A 253 -14.79 30.48 -31.20
N MET A 254 -14.52 29.96 -32.40
CA MET A 254 -15.36 28.93 -33.03
C MET A 254 -15.38 27.62 -32.24
N THR A 255 -14.38 27.37 -31.38
CA THR A 255 -14.35 26.17 -30.55
C THR A 255 -15.39 26.29 -29.44
N TRP A 256 -15.45 27.43 -28.77
CA TRP A 256 -16.42 27.64 -27.68
C TRP A 256 -17.82 28.04 -28.18
N ASN A 257 -17.91 28.45 -29.45
CA ASN A 257 -19.16 28.44 -30.20
C ASN A 257 -19.61 27.02 -30.61
N ASP A 258 -18.81 25.96 -30.41
CA ASP A 258 -19.26 24.56 -30.50
C ASP A 258 -19.12 23.83 -29.14
N PRO A 259 -20.06 24.04 -28.19
CA PRO A 259 -19.88 23.52 -26.84
C PRO A 259 -20.14 22.03 -26.74
N ILE A 260 -19.29 21.32 -26.02
CA ILE A 260 -19.51 19.89 -25.75
C ILE A 260 -20.77 19.64 -24.88
N PRO A 261 -21.56 18.56 -25.13
CA PRO A 261 -21.43 17.66 -26.27
C PRO A 261 -21.82 18.35 -27.59
N ASP A 262 -21.04 18.05 -28.64
CA ASP A 262 -21.35 18.47 -30.01
C ASP A 262 -22.75 17.98 -30.42
N VAL A 263 -23.49 18.83 -31.11
CA VAL A 263 -24.82 18.55 -31.64
C VAL A 263 -24.80 18.93 -33.11
N PRO A 264 -24.97 17.95 -34.03
CA PRO A 264 -24.89 18.21 -35.47
C PRO A 264 -25.78 19.38 -35.92
N GLY A 265 -25.18 20.33 -36.63
CA GLY A 265 -25.88 21.51 -37.17
C GLY A 265 -26.19 22.61 -36.15
N ARG A 266 -25.79 22.47 -34.89
CA ARG A 266 -25.94 23.53 -33.89
C ARG A 266 -24.86 24.58 -34.10
N VAL A 267 -25.28 25.83 -34.25
CA VAL A 267 -24.38 26.99 -34.31
C VAL A 267 -24.69 27.94 -33.16
N ARG A 268 -23.65 28.56 -32.64
CA ARG A 268 -23.65 29.48 -31.52
C ARG A 268 -22.68 30.63 -31.82
N TYR A 269 -22.81 31.71 -31.06
CA TYR A 269 -22.09 32.99 -31.25
C TYR A 269 -21.68 33.64 -29.91
N GLU A 270 -21.71 32.89 -28.79
CA GLU A 270 -21.39 33.41 -27.45
C GLU A 270 -19.98 34.03 -27.39
N PHE A 271 -19.07 33.55 -28.24
CA PHE A 271 -17.71 34.04 -28.43
C PHE A 271 -17.49 34.61 -29.82
N PHE A 272 -18.52 35.25 -30.38
CA PHE A 272 -18.47 35.95 -31.66
C PHE A 272 -18.30 37.46 -31.44
N ASN A 273 -17.25 38.03 -32.03
CA ASN A 273 -16.89 39.44 -31.93
C ASN A 273 -16.85 40.03 -30.51
N LEU A 274 -16.25 39.31 -29.56
CA LEU A 274 -16.04 39.85 -28.22
C LEU A 274 -14.87 40.85 -28.21
N ASP A 275 -14.99 41.90 -27.39
CA ASP A 275 -13.86 42.76 -27.05
C ASP A 275 -12.92 42.12 -26.01
N ASP A 276 -11.75 42.70 -25.79
CA ASP A 276 -10.75 42.17 -24.86
C ASP A 276 -11.34 41.98 -23.45
N ASP A 277 -12.10 42.96 -22.95
CA ASP A 277 -12.63 42.95 -21.59
C ASP A 277 -13.75 41.91 -21.46
N GLN A 278 -14.59 41.77 -22.48
CA GLN A 278 -15.60 40.73 -22.56
C GLN A 278 -14.98 39.34 -22.58
N MET A 279 -13.92 39.15 -23.39
CA MET A 279 -13.22 37.87 -23.51
C MET A 279 -12.55 37.48 -22.19
N LEU A 280 -11.87 38.43 -21.53
CA LEU A 280 -11.30 38.27 -20.18
C LEU A 280 -12.34 37.95 -19.11
N ALA A 281 -13.54 38.55 -19.20
CA ALA A 281 -14.62 38.35 -18.23
C ALA A 281 -15.28 36.97 -18.31
N TYR A 282 -15.02 36.18 -19.36
CA TYR A 282 -15.44 34.78 -19.42
C TYR A 282 -14.48 33.88 -18.65
N ASP A 283 -13.38 33.49 -19.28
CA ASP A 283 -12.25 32.78 -18.65
C ASP A 283 -11.06 32.68 -19.61
N HIS A 284 -11.00 33.55 -20.62
CA HIS A 284 -9.91 33.57 -21.58
C HIS A 284 -8.83 34.51 -21.10
N ASN A 285 -7.58 34.08 -21.16
CA ASN A 285 -6.45 34.90 -20.77
C ASN A 285 -5.30 34.71 -21.75
N TRP A 286 -4.61 35.79 -22.13
CA TRP A 286 -3.49 35.76 -23.08
C TRP A 286 -2.47 36.84 -22.74
N ASP A 287 -1.23 36.64 -23.18
CA ASP A 287 -0.20 37.67 -23.07
C ASP A 287 -0.44 38.75 -24.13
N LYS A 288 -1.09 39.85 -23.71
CA LYS A 288 -1.37 41.01 -24.59
C LYS A 288 -0.11 41.58 -25.23
N THR A 289 1.07 41.42 -24.63
CA THR A 289 2.33 41.95 -25.18
C THR A 289 2.77 41.24 -26.47
N GLN A 290 2.28 40.03 -26.73
CA GLN A 290 2.53 39.30 -27.98
C GLN A 290 1.65 39.78 -29.14
N TYR A 291 0.59 40.55 -28.85
CA TYR A 291 -0.44 40.93 -29.82
C TYR A 291 -0.64 42.45 -29.91
N VAL A 292 0.44 43.21 -29.71
CA VAL A 292 0.43 44.67 -29.85
C VAL A 292 -0.03 45.09 -31.25
N GLY A 293 -1.01 45.98 -31.34
CA GLY A 293 -1.65 46.41 -32.58
C GLY A 293 -2.87 45.60 -33.03
N TYR A 294 -3.26 44.58 -32.24
CA TYR A 294 -4.42 43.72 -32.47
C TYR A 294 -5.46 43.80 -31.34
N GLU A 295 -5.38 44.82 -30.49
CA GLU A 295 -6.23 44.98 -29.31
C GLU A 295 -7.69 45.28 -29.69
N SER A 296 -8.63 44.60 -29.02
CA SER A 296 -10.05 44.90 -29.12
C SER A 296 -10.52 45.75 -27.94
N SER A 297 -10.67 47.06 -28.16
CA SER A 297 -10.94 48.04 -27.10
C SER A 297 -12.37 48.60 -27.11
N LYS A 298 -13.25 48.06 -27.97
CA LYS A 298 -14.62 48.56 -28.12
C LYS A 298 -15.59 47.39 -28.24
N PRO A 299 -16.72 47.42 -27.52
CA PRO A 299 -17.76 46.42 -27.70
C PRO A 299 -18.26 46.36 -29.14
N TYR A 300 -18.45 45.16 -29.65
CA TYR A 300 -19.09 44.96 -30.94
C TYR A 300 -20.60 45.19 -30.85
N VAL A 301 -21.17 45.81 -31.88
CA VAL A 301 -22.62 46.00 -32.03
C VAL A 301 -23.04 45.36 -33.34
N THR A 302 -23.89 44.34 -33.24
CA THR A 302 -24.49 43.65 -34.39
C THR A 302 -25.92 44.12 -34.63
N SER A 303 -26.37 44.03 -35.87
CA SER A 303 -27.80 44.15 -36.24
C SER A 303 -28.41 42.81 -36.63
N ASP A 304 -27.60 41.74 -36.64
CA ASP A 304 -28.01 40.40 -37.03
C ASP A 304 -28.83 39.76 -35.90
N SER A 305 -30.06 39.35 -36.22
CA SER A 305 -30.97 38.78 -35.24
C SER A 305 -30.51 37.42 -34.73
N ASP A 306 -29.79 36.62 -35.52
CA ASP A 306 -29.29 35.32 -35.04
C ASP A 306 -28.24 35.52 -33.95
N ILE A 307 -27.42 36.56 -34.09
CA ILE A 307 -26.39 36.93 -33.12
C ILE A 307 -27.04 37.62 -31.90
N LEU A 308 -28.04 38.48 -32.12
CA LEU A 308 -28.76 39.21 -31.05
C LEU A 308 -29.72 38.34 -30.23
N ASN A 309 -30.43 37.41 -30.87
CA ASN A 309 -31.46 36.57 -30.24
C ASN A 309 -30.87 35.43 -29.41
N MET A 310 -29.56 35.23 -29.47
CA MET A 310 -28.91 34.47 -28.45
C MET A 310 -28.69 35.35 -27.22
N GLU A 311 -29.28 34.95 -26.12
CA GLU A 311 -29.00 35.55 -24.82
C GLU A 311 -27.49 35.48 -24.56
N LYS A 312 -26.79 36.63 -24.49
CA LYS A 312 -25.52 36.70 -23.77
C LYS A 312 -25.79 36.12 -22.38
N MET A 313 -25.27 34.93 -22.09
CA MET A 313 -25.71 34.10 -20.96
C MET A 313 -25.81 34.90 -19.65
N VAL A 314 -27.00 34.92 -19.05
CA VAL A 314 -27.22 35.47 -17.70
C VAL A 314 -26.46 34.59 -16.69
N GLN A 315 -25.90 35.18 -15.63
CA GLN A 315 -25.20 34.41 -14.60
C GLN A 315 -26.19 33.58 -13.78
N THR A 316 -25.83 32.33 -13.46
CA THR A 316 -26.63 31.50 -12.56
C THR A 316 -26.67 32.17 -11.18
N PRO A 317 -27.86 32.33 -10.55
CA PRO A 317 -27.95 32.81 -9.18
C PRO A 317 -27.09 31.96 -8.23
N ILE A 318 -26.42 32.61 -7.28
CA ILE A 318 -25.63 31.91 -6.26
C ILE A 318 -26.49 30.95 -5.43
N LEU A 319 -25.85 29.90 -4.92
CA LEU A 319 -26.49 28.98 -3.98
C LEU A 319 -26.78 29.69 -2.65
N GLU A 320 -27.94 29.42 -2.07
CA GLU A 320 -28.22 29.80 -0.68
C GLU A 320 -27.43 28.90 0.28
N LEU A 321 -26.78 29.49 1.28
CA LEU A 321 -25.87 28.76 2.17
C LEU A 321 -26.58 27.63 2.95
N ASN A 322 -27.85 27.82 3.30
CA ASN A 322 -28.68 26.82 3.99
C ASN A 322 -29.05 25.61 3.10
N ASN A 323 -28.81 25.69 1.79
CA ASN A 323 -29.04 24.61 0.84
C ASN A 323 -27.80 23.73 0.63
N VAL A 324 -26.66 24.05 1.27
CA VAL A 324 -25.42 23.27 1.15
C VAL A 324 -25.04 22.69 2.50
N THR A 325 -24.68 21.42 2.55
CA THR A 325 -24.23 20.74 3.77
C THR A 325 -23.03 19.86 3.45
N VAL A 326 -21.95 19.99 4.22
CA VAL A 326 -20.70 19.27 4.02
C VAL A 326 -20.53 18.20 5.10
N TYR A 327 -20.25 16.97 4.68
CA TYR A 327 -20.01 15.80 5.53
C TYR A 327 -18.55 15.36 5.37
N ASN A 328 -17.75 15.60 6.41
CA ASN A 328 -16.35 15.19 6.52
C ASN A 328 -16.27 13.78 7.14
N ASN A 329 -16.02 12.77 6.31
CA ASN A 329 -16.18 11.35 6.59
C ASN A 329 -14.83 10.62 6.72
N ILE A 330 -14.64 9.91 7.82
CA ILE A 330 -13.41 9.15 8.07
C ILE A 330 -13.32 7.91 7.17
N GLY A 331 -12.23 7.84 6.40
CA GLY A 331 -11.88 6.65 5.61
C GLY A 331 -12.87 6.33 4.49
N LYS A 332 -13.75 7.28 4.16
CA LYS A 332 -14.68 7.27 3.04
C LYS A 332 -14.59 8.65 2.37
N SER A 333 -15.02 8.76 1.13
CA SER A 333 -15.10 10.07 0.48
C SER A 333 -15.98 11.01 1.30
N ASP A 334 -15.51 12.23 1.48
CA ASP A 334 -16.33 13.34 1.99
C ASP A 334 -17.46 13.63 1.01
N VAL A 335 -18.57 14.14 1.51
CA VAL A 335 -19.76 14.36 0.70
C VAL A 335 -20.28 15.77 0.92
N VAL A 336 -20.55 16.48 -0.18
CA VAL A 336 -21.30 17.74 -0.13
C VAL A 336 -22.69 17.47 -0.68
N ILE A 337 -23.71 17.80 0.12
CA ILE A 337 -25.11 17.68 -0.24
C ILE A 337 -25.66 19.06 -0.57
N PHE A 338 -26.24 19.17 -1.75
CA PHE A 338 -26.95 20.34 -2.24
C PHE A 338 -28.45 20.08 -2.22
N LYS A 339 -29.24 21.12 -1.94
CA LYS A 339 -30.71 21.09 -1.95
C LYS A 339 -31.24 22.13 -2.95
N ASN A 340 -32.47 21.93 -3.40
CA ASN A 340 -33.20 22.87 -4.26
C ASN A 340 -32.50 23.19 -5.59
N LEU A 341 -31.75 22.24 -6.13
CA LEU A 341 -31.20 22.33 -7.49
C LEU A 341 -32.30 22.14 -8.53
N LYS A 342 -32.13 22.74 -9.70
CA LYS A 342 -32.91 22.44 -10.91
C LYS A 342 -32.31 21.23 -11.62
N ALA A 343 -33.12 20.57 -12.44
CA ALA A 343 -32.61 19.52 -13.32
C ALA A 343 -31.53 20.10 -14.25
N LYS A 344 -30.44 19.35 -14.44
CA LYS A 344 -29.21 19.70 -15.18
C LYS A 344 -28.31 20.75 -14.52
N ASP A 345 -28.62 21.24 -13.33
CA ASP A 345 -27.67 22.08 -12.59
C ASP A 345 -26.37 21.31 -12.36
N VAL A 346 -25.24 21.95 -12.63
CA VAL A 346 -23.91 21.43 -12.37
C VAL A 346 -23.33 22.19 -11.19
N VAL A 347 -23.00 21.49 -10.12
CA VAL A 347 -22.34 22.06 -8.94
C VAL A 347 -20.86 21.68 -8.93
N THR A 348 -20.02 22.63 -8.52
CA THR A 348 -18.57 22.43 -8.38
C THR A 348 -18.15 22.77 -6.96
N ILE A 349 -17.30 21.94 -6.36
CA ILE A 349 -16.74 22.11 -5.01
C ILE A 349 -15.24 22.33 -5.17
N TYR A 350 -14.73 23.38 -4.55
CA TYR A 350 -13.32 23.76 -4.53
C TYR A 350 -12.76 23.72 -3.12
N SER A 351 -11.44 23.59 -3.01
CA SER A 351 -10.72 23.77 -1.76
C SER A 351 -10.81 25.23 -1.30
N ALA A 352 -10.28 25.49 -0.10
CA ALA A 352 -10.20 26.84 0.47
C ALA A 352 -9.34 27.82 -0.36
N ASP A 353 -8.50 27.34 -1.29
CA ASP A 353 -7.69 28.19 -2.19
C ASP A 353 -8.52 28.76 -3.36
N GLY A 354 -9.71 28.20 -3.63
CA GLY A 354 -10.63 28.65 -4.67
C GLY A 354 -10.34 28.15 -6.08
N ASN A 355 -9.24 27.44 -6.30
CA ASN A 355 -8.77 26.97 -7.61
C ASN A 355 -8.78 25.43 -7.70
N THR A 356 -8.49 24.72 -6.61
CA THR A 356 -8.42 23.25 -6.61
C THR A 356 -9.81 22.64 -6.54
N VAL A 357 -10.27 21.96 -7.59
CA VAL A 357 -11.56 21.24 -7.60
C VAL A 357 -11.48 19.98 -6.74
N LEU A 358 -12.39 19.85 -5.77
CA LEU A 358 -12.55 18.69 -4.89
C LEU A 358 -13.69 17.77 -5.31
N GLY A 359 -14.65 18.25 -6.08
CA GLY A 359 -15.78 17.45 -6.55
C GLY A 359 -16.66 18.22 -7.53
N ARG A 360 -17.38 17.49 -8.39
CA ARG A 360 -18.34 18.04 -9.34
C ARG A 360 -19.50 17.07 -9.54
N GLY A 361 -20.72 17.59 -9.65
CA GLY A 361 -21.90 16.75 -9.88
C GLY A 361 -22.97 17.46 -10.68
N THR A 362 -23.80 16.67 -11.38
CA THR A 362 -24.92 17.18 -12.18
C THR A 362 -26.23 16.64 -11.62
N ALA A 363 -27.19 17.52 -11.35
CA ALA A 363 -28.51 17.15 -10.87
C ALA A 363 -29.31 16.49 -12.02
N SER A 364 -29.63 15.20 -11.89
CA SER A 364 -30.42 14.48 -12.90
C SER A 364 -31.89 14.90 -12.93
N SER A 365 -32.39 15.47 -11.83
CA SER A 365 -33.75 15.99 -11.65
C SER A 365 -33.72 17.14 -10.64
N ALA A 366 -34.81 17.90 -10.54
CA ALA A 366 -34.91 18.96 -9.54
C ALA A 366 -34.93 18.38 -8.12
N GLY A 367 -34.19 18.98 -7.19
CA GLY A 367 -34.13 18.55 -5.79
C GLY A 367 -32.72 18.48 -5.23
N GLY A 368 -32.42 17.39 -4.53
CA GLY A 368 -31.15 17.20 -3.83
C GLY A 368 -30.11 16.45 -4.65
N LEU A 369 -28.84 16.80 -4.49
CA LEU A 369 -27.69 16.11 -5.09
C LEU A 369 -26.60 15.91 -4.03
N ALA A 370 -26.08 14.69 -3.92
CA ALA A 370 -24.92 14.38 -3.10
C ALA A 370 -23.70 14.18 -4.00
N VAL A 371 -22.62 14.92 -3.73
CA VAL A 371 -21.37 14.86 -4.49
C VAL A 371 -20.26 14.33 -3.57
N GLY A 372 -19.71 13.17 -3.92
CA GLY A 372 -18.52 12.64 -3.26
C GLY A 372 -17.27 13.37 -3.71
N LEU A 373 -16.38 13.71 -2.77
CA LEU A 373 -15.14 14.40 -3.07
C LEU A 373 -14.04 13.42 -3.49
N ILE A 374 -13.19 13.86 -4.41
CA ILE A 374 -12.05 13.09 -4.94
C ILE A 374 -10.84 13.10 -4.00
N LYS A 375 -10.81 14.05 -3.06
CA LYS A 375 -9.77 14.20 -2.04
C LYS A 375 -10.44 14.49 -0.70
N GLN A 376 -9.81 14.02 0.37
CA GLN A 376 -10.26 14.32 1.72
C GLN A 376 -10.13 15.82 2.03
N LEU A 377 -11.06 16.32 2.81
CA LEU A 377 -11.14 17.68 3.27
C LEU A 377 -9.96 18.04 4.18
N ASP A 378 -9.51 19.28 4.06
CA ASP A 378 -8.39 19.81 4.83
C ASP A 378 -8.85 20.20 6.24
N GLU A 379 -8.32 19.52 7.24
CA GLU A 379 -8.69 19.78 8.64
C GLU A 379 -8.14 21.09 9.20
N SER A 380 -7.21 21.74 8.51
CA SER A 380 -6.64 23.03 8.96
C SER A 380 -7.50 24.23 8.58
N THR A 381 -8.29 24.13 7.50
CA THR A 381 -9.06 25.27 6.97
C THR A 381 -10.54 25.20 7.32
N LEU A 382 -11.10 23.99 7.46
CA LEU A 382 -12.50 23.73 7.83
C LEU A 382 -13.54 24.46 6.94
N LYS A 383 -13.19 24.68 5.68
CA LYS A 383 -14.04 25.36 4.70
C LYS A 383 -13.80 24.89 3.27
N VAL A 384 -14.84 24.93 2.46
CA VAL A 384 -14.81 24.76 1.00
C VAL A 384 -15.46 25.96 0.32
N LEU A 385 -15.20 26.11 -0.98
CA LEU A 385 -15.93 27.03 -1.84
C LEU A 385 -16.83 26.22 -2.79
N VAL A 386 -18.04 26.68 -3.08
CA VAL A 386 -18.96 25.99 -4.01
C VAL A 386 -19.61 26.96 -4.98
N SER A 387 -19.91 26.49 -6.19
CA SER A 387 -20.62 27.21 -7.26
C SER A 387 -21.67 26.32 -7.92
N VAL A 388 -22.60 26.93 -8.66
CA VAL A 388 -23.60 26.24 -9.48
C VAL A 388 -23.69 26.85 -10.87
N LYS A 389 -23.89 26.01 -11.89
CA LYS A 389 -24.20 26.41 -13.26
C LYS A 389 -25.52 25.78 -13.67
N SER A 390 -26.54 26.59 -13.97
CA SER A 390 -27.83 26.13 -14.46
C SER A 390 -27.86 26.12 -15.99
N ASP A 391 -28.05 24.94 -16.59
CA ASP A 391 -28.29 24.77 -18.03
C ASP A 391 -27.34 25.59 -18.93
N THR A 392 -27.87 26.51 -19.74
CA THR A 392 -27.13 27.41 -20.62
C THR A 392 -26.78 28.76 -19.97
N LEU A 393 -26.72 28.85 -18.64
CA LEU A 393 -26.29 30.07 -17.93
C LEU A 393 -24.80 30.04 -17.59
N LYS A 394 -24.21 31.19 -17.27
CA LYS A 394 -22.84 31.25 -16.73
C LYS A 394 -22.80 30.68 -15.32
N GLU A 395 -21.66 30.13 -14.89
CA GLU A 395 -21.46 29.64 -13.53
C GLU A 395 -21.62 30.79 -12.51
N SER A 396 -22.22 30.50 -11.36
CA SER A 396 -22.42 31.46 -10.29
C SER A 396 -21.08 31.87 -9.64
N ASP A 397 -21.09 32.98 -8.91
CA ASP A 397 -20.00 33.26 -7.98
C ASP A 397 -19.86 32.13 -6.94
N LYS A 398 -18.64 31.95 -6.43
CA LYS A 398 -18.34 30.96 -5.40
C LYS A 398 -18.80 31.46 -4.03
N ILE A 399 -19.47 30.60 -3.28
CA ILE A 399 -19.81 30.86 -1.87
C ILE A 399 -18.95 30.00 -0.95
N GLN A 400 -18.65 30.51 0.24
CA GLN A 400 -17.89 29.78 1.26
C GLN A 400 -18.82 28.96 2.15
N VAL A 401 -18.51 27.67 2.33
CA VAL A 401 -19.24 26.75 3.20
C VAL A 401 -18.30 26.13 4.22
N SER A 402 -18.60 26.30 5.51
CA SER A 402 -17.82 25.72 6.61
C SER A 402 -18.25 24.30 6.94
N TYR A 403 -17.33 23.49 7.47
CA TYR A 403 -17.60 22.13 7.95
C TYR A 403 -16.91 21.83 9.28
N SER A 404 -17.36 20.78 9.97
CA SER A 404 -16.73 20.30 11.21
C SER A 404 -15.63 19.28 10.93
N PRO A 405 -14.57 19.21 11.78
CA PRO A 405 -13.55 18.16 11.67
C PRO A 405 -14.15 16.77 11.86
N GLU A 406 -13.39 15.75 11.45
CA GLU A 406 -13.77 14.34 11.59
C GLU A 406 -14.03 13.96 13.07
N ALA A 407 -15.09 13.19 13.32
CA ALA A 407 -15.51 12.84 14.68
C ALA A 407 -14.50 11.92 15.40
N LEU A 408 -14.08 12.31 16.61
CA LEU A 408 -13.12 11.56 17.44
C LEU A 408 -13.84 10.58 18.38
N THR A 409 -13.35 9.33 18.46
CA THR A 409 -13.87 8.34 19.41
C THR A 409 -13.55 8.76 20.85
N ALA A 410 -14.55 8.73 21.73
CA ALA A 410 -14.35 8.97 23.15
C ALA A 410 -13.40 7.93 23.77
N LYS A 411 -12.54 8.36 24.69
CA LYS A 411 -11.59 7.47 25.39
C LYS A 411 -12.32 6.40 26.20
N LEU A 412 -11.70 5.23 26.32
CA LEU A 412 -12.13 4.21 27.27
C LEU A 412 -11.94 4.72 28.71
N SER A 413 -12.76 4.20 29.63
CA SER A 413 -12.44 4.27 31.06
C SER A 413 -11.47 3.14 31.40
N SER A 414 -10.39 3.43 32.14
CA SER A 414 -9.45 2.41 32.62
C SER A 414 -10.13 1.34 33.49
N THR A 415 -11.23 1.68 34.17
CA THR A 415 -12.05 0.73 34.96
C THR A 415 -12.76 -0.32 34.11
N ASN A 416 -12.92 -0.06 32.81
CA ASN A 416 -13.56 -0.98 31.88
C ASN A 416 -12.55 -1.91 31.19
N VAL A 417 -11.27 -1.85 31.58
CA VAL A 417 -10.20 -2.66 31.00
C VAL A 417 -9.52 -3.46 32.11
N THR A 418 -9.33 -4.75 31.89
CA THR A 418 -8.66 -5.65 32.84
C THR A 418 -7.63 -6.46 32.09
N VAL A 419 -6.41 -6.54 32.63
CA VAL A 419 -5.28 -7.21 31.98
C VAL A 419 -4.91 -8.45 32.80
N TYR A 420 -4.84 -9.60 32.13
CA TYR A 420 -4.45 -10.88 32.68
C TYR A 420 -3.08 -11.28 32.12
N ASN A 421 -2.07 -11.21 32.99
CA ASN A 421 -0.70 -11.62 32.73
C ASN A 421 -0.53 -13.11 33.12
N ASN A 422 -0.49 -13.99 32.13
CA ASN A 422 -0.62 -15.45 32.27
C ASN A 422 0.69 -16.17 31.95
N ILE A 423 1.10 -17.08 32.83
CA ILE A 423 2.32 -17.89 32.62
C ILE A 423 2.09 -19.01 31.63
N GLY A 424 2.94 -19.07 30.60
CA GLY A 424 2.96 -20.17 29.63
C GLY A 424 1.69 -20.28 28.79
N ARG A 425 0.85 -19.24 28.83
CA ARG A 425 -0.32 -19.03 27.97
C ARG A 425 -0.31 -17.59 27.49
N THR A 426 -1.06 -17.31 26.44
CA THR A 426 -1.24 -15.96 25.93
C THR A 426 -1.82 -15.04 27.00
N ASP A 427 -1.23 -13.86 27.17
CA ASP A 427 -1.79 -12.78 27.99
C ASP A 427 -3.07 -12.25 27.36
N VAL A 428 -4.03 -11.84 28.19
CA VAL A 428 -5.35 -11.44 27.71
C VAL A 428 -5.74 -10.10 28.29
N VAL A 429 -6.20 -9.18 27.45
CA VAL A 429 -6.83 -7.93 27.87
C VAL A 429 -8.33 -8.03 27.62
N ILE A 430 -9.12 -7.84 28.68
CA ILE A 430 -10.58 -7.84 28.64
C ILE A 430 -11.09 -6.41 28.71
N PHE A 431 -11.90 -6.05 27.73
CA PHE A 431 -12.59 -4.77 27.63
C PHE A 431 -14.07 -4.97 27.99
N LYS A 432 -14.69 -3.94 28.56
CA LYS A 432 -16.12 -3.87 28.90
C LYS A 432 -16.75 -2.64 28.26
N ASN A 433 -18.07 -2.68 28.08
CA ASN A 433 -18.88 -1.56 27.59
C ASN A 433 -18.44 -1.02 26.22
N LEU A 434 -17.92 -1.90 25.36
CA LEU A 434 -17.68 -1.57 23.96
C LEU A 434 -18.99 -1.52 23.20
N LYS A 435 -19.04 -0.71 22.14
CA LYS A 435 -20.10 -0.75 21.13
C LYS A 435 -19.78 -1.82 20.10
N ALA A 436 -20.80 -2.29 19.39
CA ALA A 436 -20.58 -3.18 18.25
C ALA A 436 -19.68 -2.50 17.22
N LYS A 437 -18.73 -3.26 16.67
CA LYS A 437 -17.66 -2.84 15.74
C LYS A 437 -16.57 -1.94 16.32
N ASP A 438 -16.58 -1.64 17.61
CA ASP A 438 -15.43 -0.96 18.21
C ASP A 438 -14.17 -1.81 18.02
N VAL A 439 -13.10 -1.17 17.56
CA VAL A 439 -11.78 -1.78 17.41
C VAL A 439 -10.90 -1.29 18.55
N VAL A 440 -10.45 -2.19 19.39
CA VAL A 440 -9.50 -1.88 20.47
C VAL A 440 -8.09 -2.26 20.06
N THR A 441 -7.13 -1.41 20.39
CA THR A 441 -5.71 -1.68 20.17
C THR A 441 -4.97 -1.60 21.50
N ILE A 442 -4.15 -2.61 21.78
CA ILE A 442 -3.30 -2.71 22.96
C ILE A 442 -1.88 -2.44 22.52
N TYR A 443 -1.21 -1.53 23.21
CA TYR A 443 0.19 -1.19 22.99
C TYR A 443 1.01 -1.50 24.25
N SER A 444 2.31 -1.69 24.06
CA SER A 444 3.26 -1.72 25.15
C SER A 444 3.30 -0.38 25.88
N ALA A 445 4.05 -0.33 26.98
CA ALA A 445 4.27 0.89 27.74
C ALA A 445 4.97 2.02 26.94
N ASP A 446 5.64 1.70 25.82
CA ASP A 446 6.25 2.70 24.93
C ASP A 446 5.23 3.45 24.05
N GLY A 447 4.01 2.93 23.91
CA GLY A 447 2.90 3.53 23.17
C GLY A 447 2.94 3.35 21.65
N ASN A 448 3.95 2.69 21.10
CA ASN A 448 4.16 2.46 19.67
C ASN A 448 4.06 0.98 19.31
N THR A 449 4.52 0.08 20.17
CA THR A 449 4.50 -1.37 19.90
C THR A 449 3.11 -1.96 20.14
N VAL A 450 2.43 -2.41 19.09
CA VAL A 450 1.13 -3.09 19.21
C VAL A 450 1.32 -4.50 19.77
N LEU A 451 0.68 -4.78 20.91
CA LEU A 451 0.66 -6.08 21.58
C LEU A 451 -0.59 -6.88 21.26
N GLY A 452 -1.67 -6.26 20.81
CA GLY A 452 -2.90 -6.95 20.46
C GLY A 452 -3.91 -6.01 19.83
N ARG A 453 -4.83 -6.57 19.05
CA ARG A 453 -5.93 -5.83 18.43
C ARG A 453 -7.15 -6.72 18.33
N GLY A 454 -8.32 -6.18 18.66
CA GLY A 454 -9.58 -6.92 18.60
C GLY A 454 -10.72 -6.03 18.12
N THR A 455 -11.74 -6.65 17.50
CA THR A 455 -12.96 -5.97 17.08
C THR A 455 -14.15 -6.57 17.82
N ALA A 456 -14.97 -5.74 18.45
CA ALA A 456 -16.18 -6.19 19.13
C ALA A 456 -17.25 -6.57 18.10
N SER A 457 -17.68 -7.83 18.06
CA SER A 457 -18.75 -8.27 17.15
C SER A 457 -20.13 -7.77 17.57
N SER A 458 -20.33 -7.53 18.87
CA SER A 458 -21.55 -6.97 19.47
C SER A 458 -21.20 -5.99 20.58
N ALA A 459 -22.17 -5.22 21.06
CA ALA A 459 -21.97 -4.39 22.25
C ALA A 459 -21.69 -5.28 23.48
N GLY A 460 -20.83 -4.81 24.38
CA GLY A 460 -20.48 -5.51 25.62
C GLY A 460 -18.98 -5.73 25.81
N GLY A 461 -18.60 -6.96 26.16
CA GLY A 461 -17.22 -7.31 26.50
C GLY A 461 -16.45 -7.96 25.34
N LEU A 462 -15.13 -7.74 25.30
CA LEU A 462 -14.22 -8.35 24.34
C LEU A 462 -12.93 -8.77 25.04
N ALA A 463 -12.51 -10.02 24.83
CA ALA A 463 -11.20 -10.51 25.28
C ALA A 463 -10.24 -10.55 24.09
N VAL A 464 -9.06 -9.95 24.24
CA VAL A 464 -8.02 -9.89 23.22
C VAL A 464 -6.77 -10.58 23.73
N GLY A 465 -6.37 -11.67 23.08
CA GLY A 465 -5.09 -12.32 23.34
C GLY A 465 -3.94 -11.51 22.74
N LEU A 466 -2.84 -11.36 23.49
CA LEU A 466 -1.67 -10.61 23.06
C LEU A 466 -0.73 -11.48 22.20
N ILE A 467 -0.12 -10.86 21.20
CA ILE A 467 0.83 -11.53 20.30
C ILE A 467 2.21 -11.71 20.93
N LYS A 468 2.49 -10.98 22.02
CA LYS A 468 3.73 -11.04 22.79
C LYS A 468 3.39 -11.04 24.27
N GLN A 469 4.21 -11.72 25.06
CA GLN A 469 4.08 -11.69 26.52
C GLN A 469 4.33 -10.29 27.07
N LEU A 470 3.61 -9.96 28.13
CA LEU A 470 3.73 -8.71 28.86
C LEU A 470 5.09 -8.60 29.55
N ASP A 471 5.60 -7.38 29.61
CA ASP A 471 6.86 -7.09 30.28
C ASP A 471 6.68 -7.16 31.80
N GLU A 472 7.43 -8.05 32.46
CA GLU A 472 7.35 -8.23 33.92
C GLU A 472 7.76 -6.96 34.71
N SER A 473 8.53 -6.05 34.09
CA SER A 473 9.01 -4.82 34.73
C SER A 473 8.10 -3.61 34.49
N ALA A 474 7.36 -3.57 33.37
CA ALA A 474 6.58 -2.40 32.99
C ALA A 474 5.28 -2.26 33.78
N LEU A 475 4.61 -3.37 34.09
CA LEU A 475 3.35 -3.45 34.85
C LEU A 475 2.21 -2.56 34.34
N LYS A 476 2.27 -2.15 33.06
CA LYS A 476 1.26 -1.32 32.40
C LYS A 476 1.24 -1.52 30.89
N VAL A 477 0.07 -1.32 30.31
CA VAL A 477 -0.16 -1.22 28.86
C VAL A 477 -0.86 0.10 28.54
N LEU A 478 -0.78 0.52 27.28
CA LEU A 478 -1.60 1.60 26.75
C LEU A 478 -2.69 0.99 25.86
N VAL A 479 -3.91 1.49 25.94
CA VAL A 479 -5.02 1.01 25.09
C VAL A 479 -5.78 2.17 24.47
N SER A 480 -6.27 1.97 23.25
CA SER A 480 -7.15 2.88 22.51
C SER A 480 -8.38 2.14 22.01
N VAL A 481 -9.41 2.90 21.63
CA VAL A 481 -10.59 2.38 20.94
C VAL A 481 -10.90 3.24 19.73
N LYS A 482 -11.34 2.61 18.65
CA LYS A 482 -11.86 3.26 17.45
C LYS A 482 -13.30 2.77 17.21
N SER A 483 -14.27 3.66 17.35
CA SER A 483 -15.66 3.36 17.00
C SER A 483 -15.88 3.43 15.49
N ASP A 484 -16.95 2.77 15.03
CA ASP A 484 -17.29 2.74 13.60
C ASP A 484 -17.46 4.17 13.04
N ASN A 485 -16.78 4.45 11.93
CA ASN A 485 -16.72 5.77 11.28
C ASN A 485 -16.23 6.93 12.18
N GLN A 486 -15.41 6.67 13.20
CA GLN A 486 -14.77 7.68 14.06
C GLN A 486 -13.23 7.53 14.06
N LYS A 487 -12.50 8.62 14.34
CA LYS A 487 -11.04 8.58 14.56
C LYS A 487 -10.74 7.82 15.83
N GLU A 488 -9.58 7.17 15.87
CA GLU A 488 -9.11 6.44 17.05
C GLU A 488 -8.99 7.40 18.24
N SER A 489 -9.43 6.95 19.42
CA SER A 489 -9.35 7.73 20.65
C SER A 489 -7.90 7.95 21.05
N ASP A 490 -7.65 8.96 21.90
CA ASP A 490 -6.39 9.00 22.63
C ASP A 490 -6.20 7.71 23.46
N LYS A 491 -4.94 7.34 23.67
CA LYS A 491 -4.56 6.19 24.48
C LYS A 491 -4.80 6.46 25.96
N ILE A 492 -5.21 5.43 26.69
CA ILE A 492 -5.28 5.43 28.16
C ILE A 492 -4.30 4.40 28.72
N GLN A 493 -3.86 4.63 29.96
CA GLN A 493 -2.98 3.70 30.67
C GLN A 493 -3.80 2.72 31.51
N VAL A 494 -3.43 1.44 31.45
CA VAL A 494 -4.02 0.36 32.27
C VAL A 494 -2.90 -0.44 32.91
N SER A 495 -2.90 -0.51 34.24
CA SER A 495 -1.92 -1.28 35.00
C SER A 495 -2.29 -2.77 35.06
N TYR A 496 -1.29 -3.63 35.23
CA TYR A 496 -1.47 -5.07 35.46
C TYR A 496 -0.52 -5.58 36.54
N ASN A 497 -0.93 -6.68 37.18
CA ASN A 497 -0.10 -7.35 38.19
C ASN A 497 0.94 -8.25 37.50
N PRO A 498 2.12 -8.45 38.12
CA PRO A 498 3.06 -9.47 37.66
C PRO A 498 2.40 -10.85 37.68
N GLU A 499 2.99 -11.78 36.94
CA GLU A 499 2.48 -13.14 36.87
C GLU A 499 2.39 -13.80 38.27
N GLY A 500 1.27 -14.47 38.57
CA GLY A 500 0.99 -15.01 39.91
C GLY A 500 1.92 -16.18 40.29
N LEU A 501 2.40 -16.21 41.53
CA LEU A 501 3.23 -17.29 42.09
C LEU A 501 2.35 -18.36 42.77
N THR A 502 2.57 -19.64 42.44
CA THR A 502 1.85 -20.74 43.09
C THR A 502 2.21 -20.84 44.56
N ALA A 503 1.20 -20.94 45.44
CA ALA A 503 1.42 -21.15 46.86
C ALA A 503 2.13 -22.50 47.11
N LYS A 504 3.02 -22.55 48.11
CA LYS A 504 3.74 -23.77 48.49
C LYS A 504 2.76 -24.85 48.95
N LEU A 505 3.10 -26.11 48.71
CA LEU A 505 2.42 -27.25 49.33
C LEU A 505 2.61 -27.21 50.85
N SER A 506 1.65 -27.77 51.58
CA SER A 506 1.87 -28.10 52.99
C SER A 506 2.56 -29.46 53.08
N PRO A 507 3.66 -29.63 53.86
CA PRO A 507 4.32 -30.92 54.01
C PRO A 507 3.41 -32.04 54.50
N THR A 508 2.37 -31.73 55.29
CA THR A 508 1.40 -32.72 55.78
C THR A 508 0.47 -33.27 54.69
N ASN A 509 0.39 -32.58 53.55
CA ASN A 509 -0.38 -33.04 52.39
C ASN A 509 0.46 -33.93 51.45
N VAL A 510 1.71 -34.25 51.81
CA VAL A 510 2.60 -35.07 51.00
C VAL A 510 3.04 -36.28 51.83
N THR A 511 2.96 -37.47 51.25
CA THR A 511 3.38 -38.71 51.90
C THR A 511 4.24 -39.51 50.93
N VAL A 512 5.41 -39.95 51.40
CA VAL A 512 6.39 -40.66 50.57
C VAL A 512 6.46 -42.12 51.02
N TYR A 513 6.31 -43.03 50.07
CA TYR A 513 6.40 -44.48 50.26
C TYR A 513 7.67 -44.99 49.60
N ASN A 514 8.65 -45.34 50.44
CA ASN A 514 9.91 -45.96 50.06
C ASN A 514 9.74 -47.49 50.03
N ASN A 515 9.64 -48.07 48.84
CA ASN A 515 9.16 -49.42 48.58
C ASN A 515 10.27 -50.33 48.05
N ILE A 516 10.41 -51.50 48.64
CA ILE A 516 11.47 -52.44 48.25
C ILE A 516 11.06 -53.26 47.03
N GLY A 517 11.89 -53.22 45.99
CA GLY A 517 11.70 -54.03 44.79
C GLY A 517 10.46 -53.63 43.98
N ARG A 518 9.88 -52.47 44.29
CA ARG A 518 8.79 -51.80 43.56
C ARG A 518 9.14 -50.32 43.42
N THR A 519 8.45 -49.63 42.53
CA THR A 519 8.62 -48.19 42.37
C THR A 519 8.22 -47.44 43.65
N ASP A 520 9.08 -46.52 44.09
CA ASP A 520 8.74 -45.58 45.17
C ASP A 520 7.64 -44.63 44.73
N VAL A 521 6.76 -44.25 45.65
CA VAL A 521 5.58 -43.45 45.32
C VAL A 521 5.46 -42.27 46.26
N VAL A 522 5.24 -41.08 45.71
CA VAL A 522 4.87 -39.89 46.47
C VAL A 522 3.40 -39.58 46.23
N ILE A 523 2.63 -39.50 47.31
CA ILE A 523 1.20 -39.17 47.29
C ILE A 523 1.00 -37.74 47.77
N PHE A 524 0.35 -36.94 46.95
CA PHE A 524 -0.06 -35.57 47.23
C PHE A 524 -1.56 -35.54 47.55
N LYS A 525 -1.98 -34.61 48.41
CA LYS A 525 -3.37 -34.33 48.78
C LYS A 525 -3.69 -32.85 48.51
N ASN A 526 -4.97 -32.55 48.36
CA ASN A 526 -5.50 -31.19 48.22
C ASN A 526 -4.90 -30.40 47.05
N LEU A 527 -4.53 -31.08 45.97
CA LEU A 527 -4.16 -30.44 44.72
C LEU A 527 -5.40 -29.89 44.03
N LYS A 528 -5.25 -28.79 43.29
CA LYS A 528 -6.25 -28.32 42.34
C LYS A 528 -6.12 -29.09 41.04
N ALA A 529 -7.21 -29.14 40.26
CA ALA A 529 -7.16 -29.70 38.92
C ALA A 529 -6.09 -28.96 38.09
N LYS A 530 -5.30 -29.72 37.32
CA LYS A 530 -4.15 -29.29 36.51
C LYS A 530 -2.90 -28.86 37.27
N ASP A 531 -2.87 -28.94 38.60
CA ASP A 531 -1.63 -28.73 39.34
C ASP A 531 -0.57 -29.75 38.87
N VAL A 532 0.63 -29.27 38.59
CA VAL A 532 1.78 -30.10 38.24
C VAL A 532 2.71 -30.14 39.43
N VAL A 533 2.93 -31.33 39.98
CA VAL A 533 3.88 -31.54 41.08
C VAL A 533 5.19 -32.10 40.53
N THR A 534 6.30 -31.60 41.05
CA THR A 534 7.64 -32.10 40.73
C THR A 534 8.32 -32.56 42.01
N ILE A 535 8.89 -33.77 41.99
CA ILE A 535 9.64 -34.37 43.08
C ILE A 535 11.11 -34.32 42.70
N TYR A 536 11.93 -33.79 43.59
CA TYR A 536 13.38 -33.71 43.45
C TYR A 536 14.06 -34.52 44.55
N SER A 537 15.30 -34.93 44.29
CA SER A 537 16.19 -35.46 45.32
C SER A 537 16.49 -34.40 46.38
N ALA A 538 17.19 -34.81 47.44
CA ALA A 538 17.64 -33.91 48.50
C ALA A 538 18.62 -32.81 48.01
N ASP A 539 19.25 -32.97 46.83
CA ASP A 539 20.10 -31.94 46.21
C ASP A 539 19.28 -30.78 45.59
N GLY A 540 17.97 -30.99 45.40
CA GLY A 540 17.02 -30.02 44.88
C GLY A 540 17.07 -29.74 43.37
N ASN A 541 17.95 -30.38 42.63
CA ASN A 541 18.13 -30.22 41.19
C ASN A 541 17.73 -31.49 40.42
N THR A 542 17.97 -32.68 40.97
CA THR A 542 17.66 -33.94 40.30
C THR A 542 16.17 -34.26 40.41
N VAL A 543 15.44 -34.29 39.28
CA VAL A 543 14.02 -34.66 39.26
C VAL A 543 13.87 -36.18 39.40
N LEU A 544 13.16 -36.62 40.44
CA LEU A 544 12.85 -38.02 40.74
C LEU A 544 11.45 -38.44 40.26
N GLY A 545 10.56 -37.49 40.02
CA GLY A 545 9.22 -37.77 39.53
C GLY A 545 8.45 -36.50 39.21
N ARG A 546 7.47 -36.60 38.31
CA ARG A 546 6.59 -35.49 37.95
C ARG A 546 5.21 -36.01 37.61
N GLY A 547 4.17 -35.34 38.10
CA GLY A 547 2.78 -35.73 37.84
C GLY A 547 1.86 -34.52 37.69
N THR A 548 0.75 -34.72 37.00
CA THR A 548 -0.29 -33.69 36.81
C THR A 548 -1.60 -34.20 37.38
N ALA A 549 -2.22 -33.40 38.25
CA ALA A 549 -3.53 -33.73 38.81
C ALA A 549 -4.62 -33.54 37.73
N SER A 550 -5.30 -34.62 37.34
CA SER A 550 -6.39 -34.55 36.35
C SER A 550 -7.65 -33.89 36.91
N SER A 551 -7.84 -33.92 38.23
CA SER A 551 -8.95 -33.33 38.97
C SER A 551 -8.46 -32.82 40.33
N ALA A 552 -9.28 -32.05 41.05
CA ALA A 552 -8.94 -31.61 42.40
C ALA A 552 -8.93 -32.81 43.37
N GLY A 553 -7.94 -32.88 44.26
CA GLY A 553 -7.82 -33.96 45.24
C GLY A 553 -6.41 -34.55 45.33
N GLY A 554 -6.33 -35.89 45.34
CA GLY A 554 -5.08 -36.60 45.54
C GLY A 554 -4.40 -37.05 44.24
N LEU A 555 -3.08 -37.14 44.24
CA LEU A 555 -2.27 -37.64 43.13
C LEU A 555 -1.13 -38.51 43.65
N ALA A 556 -0.99 -39.72 43.11
CA ALA A 556 0.15 -40.59 43.36
C ALA A 556 1.13 -40.53 42.19
N VAL A 557 2.41 -40.29 42.47
CA VAL A 557 3.47 -40.18 41.47
C VAL A 557 4.53 -41.25 41.77
N GLY A 558 4.70 -42.20 40.86
CA GLY A 558 5.80 -43.16 40.90
C GLY A 558 7.12 -42.49 40.51
N LEU A 559 8.19 -42.80 41.23
CA LEU A 559 9.51 -42.23 41.00
C LEU A 559 10.28 -43.00 39.93
N ILE A 560 11.06 -42.28 39.12
CA ILE A 560 11.89 -42.86 38.06
C ILE A 560 13.20 -43.45 38.59
N LYS A 561 13.57 -43.14 39.83
CA LYS A 561 14.74 -43.67 40.53
C LYS A 561 14.35 -44.01 41.96
N GLN A 562 14.97 -45.06 42.51
CA GLN A 562 14.81 -45.42 43.91
C GLN A 562 15.32 -44.29 44.83
N LEU A 563 14.66 -44.13 45.96
CA LEU A 563 14.99 -43.16 47.00
C LEU A 563 16.33 -43.52 47.67
N ASP A 564 17.04 -42.49 48.09
CA ASP A 564 18.34 -42.61 48.75
C ASP A 564 18.17 -43.01 50.22
N GLU A 565 18.60 -44.23 50.56
CA GLU A 565 18.51 -44.77 51.92
C GLU A 565 19.22 -43.92 52.98
N SER A 566 20.16 -43.04 52.59
CA SER A 566 20.90 -42.17 53.51
C SER A 566 20.30 -40.77 53.68
N ALA A 567 19.59 -40.27 52.68
CA ALA A 567 19.09 -38.88 52.68
C ALA A 567 17.77 -38.73 53.45
N LEU A 568 16.89 -39.74 53.38
CA LEU A 568 15.59 -39.81 54.07
C LEU A 568 14.67 -38.60 53.85
N LYS A 569 14.89 -37.83 52.78
CA LYS A 569 14.08 -36.67 52.39
C LYS A 569 14.05 -36.44 50.89
N VAL A 570 12.98 -35.81 50.43
CA VAL A 570 12.81 -35.28 49.06
C VAL A 570 12.40 -33.80 49.13
N LEU A 571 12.66 -33.07 48.05
CA LEU A 571 12.07 -31.74 47.87
C LEU A 571 10.91 -31.84 46.87
N VAL A 572 9.81 -31.14 47.12
CA VAL A 572 8.67 -31.10 46.20
C VAL A 572 8.20 -29.68 45.94
N SER A 573 7.77 -29.41 44.71
CA SER A 573 7.14 -28.16 44.30
C SER A 573 5.80 -28.43 43.64
N VAL A 574 4.96 -27.39 43.54
CA VAL A 574 3.73 -27.43 42.76
C VAL A 574 3.65 -26.21 41.86
N LYS A 575 3.18 -26.41 40.64
CA LYS A 575 2.83 -25.36 39.69
C LYS A 575 1.34 -25.45 39.39
N SER A 576 0.58 -24.47 39.88
CA SER A 576 -0.83 -24.33 39.54
C SER A 576 -1.00 -23.80 38.13
N ASP A 577 -2.18 -24.07 37.56
CA ASP A 577 -2.51 -23.61 36.22
C ASP A 577 -2.34 -22.08 36.10
N ASN A 578 -1.66 -21.63 35.05
CA ASN A 578 -1.34 -20.22 34.78
C ASN A 578 -0.52 -19.48 35.86
N GLN A 579 0.23 -20.18 36.72
CA GLN A 579 1.05 -19.57 37.77
C GLN A 579 2.52 -20.04 37.72
N LYS A 580 3.40 -19.28 38.38
CA LYS A 580 4.85 -19.56 38.53
C LYS A 580 4.97 -20.73 39.48
N GLU A 581 5.95 -21.60 39.26
CA GLU A 581 6.18 -22.75 40.15
C GLU A 581 6.45 -22.26 41.58
N SER A 582 5.87 -22.94 42.57
CA SER A 582 6.08 -22.60 43.97
C SER A 582 7.54 -22.81 44.36
N ASP A 583 7.98 -22.18 45.44
CA ASP A 583 9.20 -22.65 46.11
C ASP A 583 9.05 -24.12 46.50
N LYS A 584 10.20 -24.80 46.55
CA LYS A 584 10.29 -26.19 47.00
C LYS A 584 10.05 -26.28 48.51
N ILE A 585 9.42 -27.36 48.94
CA ILE A 585 9.28 -27.75 50.34
C ILE A 585 9.98 -29.09 50.58
N GLU A 586 10.47 -29.29 51.80
CA GLU A 586 11.09 -30.54 52.23
C GLU A 586 10.04 -31.51 52.78
N VAL A 587 10.14 -32.78 52.40
CA VAL A 587 9.29 -33.87 52.90
C VAL A 587 10.16 -35.08 53.24
N ASN A 588 10.11 -35.49 54.52
CA ASN A 588 10.87 -36.62 55.03
C ASN A 588 10.15 -37.95 54.74
N TYR A 589 10.93 -39.03 54.64
CA TYR A 589 10.42 -40.38 54.49
C TYR A 589 11.18 -41.37 55.36
N ASN A 590 10.52 -42.48 55.70
CA ASN A 590 11.14 -43.55 56.46
C ASN A 590 11.99 -44.45 55.55
N PRO A 591 13.08 -45.04 56.06
CA PRO A 591 13.81 -46.07 55.32
C PRO A 591 12.88 -47.23 54.97
N GLU A 592 13.28 -47.97 53.94
CA GLU A 592 12.66 -49.23 53.53
C GLU A 592 12.42 -50.18 54.73
N GLY A 593 11.19 -50.68 54.89
CA GLY A 593 10.79 -51.46 56.07
C GLY A 593 11.46 -52.84 56.15
N LEU A 594 11.87 -53.27 57.35
CA LEU A 594 12.53 -54.57 57.61
C LEU A 594 11.53 -55.62 58.11
N THR A 595 11.52 -56.82 57.51
CA THR A 595 10.65 -57.93 57.93
C THR A 595 11.04 -58.39 59.33
N ALA A 596 10.04 -58.59 60.21
CA ALA A 596 10.28 -59.15 61.54
C ALA A 596 10.83 -60.60 61.45
N LYS A 597 11.69 -60.97 62.40
CA LYS A 597 12.27 -62.32 62.48
C LYS A 597 11.19 -63.38 62.67
N LEU A 598 11.42 -64.57 62.10
CA LEU A 598 10.60 -65.74 62.40
C LEU A 598 10.70 -66.12 63.88
N ASN A 599 9.60 -66.56 64.48
CA ASN A 599 9.64 -67.23 65.77
C ASN A 599 10.13 -68.68 65.54
N PRO A 600 11.26 -69.12 66.15
CA PRO A 600 11.76 -70.48 65.99
C PRO A 600 10.71 -71.56 66.31
N ALA A 601 9.81 -71.30 67.26
CA ALA A 601 8.75 -72.26 67.64
C ALA A 601 7.73 -72.51 66.52
N ASN A 602 7.65 -71.62 65.54
CA ASN A 602 6.77 -71.76 64.38
C ASN A 602 7.46 -72.45 63.20
N VAL A 603 8.68 -72.97 63.37
CA VAL A 603 9.42 -73.66 62.33
C VAL A 603 9.75 -75.07 62.81
N THR A 604 9.39 -76.07 62.03
CA THR A 604 9.66 -77.48 62.34
C THR A 604 10.46 -78.09 61.21
N VAL A 605 11.56 -78.75 61.53
CA VAL A 605 12.49 -79.34 60.57
C VAL A 605 12.43 -80.86 60.70
N TYR A 606 12.22 -81.54 59.57
CA TYR A 606 12.14 -83.00 59.47
C TYR A 606 13.31 -83.50 58.64
N ASN A 607 14.25 -84.18 59.30
CA ASN A 607 15.36 -84.90 58.68
C ASN A 607 14.87 -86.31 58.29
N ASN A 608 14.69 -86.58 57.00
CA ASN A 608 13.99 -87.76 56.50
C ASN A 608 14.98 -88.77 55.89
N ILE A 609 14.87 -90.04 56.29
CA ILE A 609 15.66 -91.12 55.69
C ILE A 609 15.05 -91.51 54.34
N GLY A 610 15.86 -91.45 53.28
CA GLY A 610 15.49 -91.92 51.93
C GLY A 610 14.50 -91.03 51.16
N LYS A 611 14.16 -89.85 51.70
CA LYS A 611 13.34 -88.80 51.06
C LYS A 611 13.98 -87.44 51.33
N SER A 612 13.61 -86.41 50.58
CA SER A 612 14.10 -85.05 50.86
C SER A 612 13.68 -84.58 52.27
N ASP A 613 14.60 -83.89 52.94
CA ASP A 613 14.30 -83.20 54.20
C ASP A 613 13.27 -82.11 53.99
N VAL A 614 12.46 -81.85 55.01
CA VAL A 614 11.35 -80.90 54.91
C VAL A 614 11.37 -79.91 56.06
N VAL A 615 11.26 -78.63 55.76
CA VAL A 615 11.05 -77.57 56.76
C VAL A 615 9.63 -77.02 56.62
N ILE A 616 8.86 -77.07 57.70
CA ILE A 616 7.51 -76.51 57.78
C ILE A 616 7.56 -75.20 58.55
N PHE A 617 7.12 -74.13 57.89
CA PHE A 617 6.94 -72.80 58.46
C PHE A 617 5.47 -72.57 58.76
N LYS A 618 5.14 -72.13 59.96
CA LYS A 618 3.76 -71.85 60.39
C LYS A 618 3.45 -70.36 60.40
N ASN A 619 2.17 -70.03 60.24
CA ASN A 619 1.63 -68.67 60.34
C ASN A 619 2.26 -67.66 59.36
N LEU A 620 2.64 -68.10 58.16
CA LEU A 620 3.13 -67.20 57.13
C LEU A 620 1.98 -66.36 56.56
N LYS A 621 2.27 -65.11 56.19
CA LYS A 621 1.36 -64.27 55.42
C LYS A 621 1.43 -64.63 53.94
N VAL A 622 0.38 -64.29 53.21
CA VAL A 622 0.37 -64.40 51.74
C VAL A 622 1.57 -63.64 51.17
N LYS A 623 2.32 -64.27 50.25
CA LYS A 623 3.57 -63.79 49.62
C LYS A 623 4.80 -63.73 50.51
N ASP A 624 4.75 -64.16 51.76
CA ASP A 624 6.00 -64.31 52.54
C ASP A 624 6.91 -65.32 51.82
N ILE A 625 8.17 -64.93 51.64
CA ILE A 625 9.21 -65.78 51.08
C ILE A 625 10.09 -66.23 52.23
N VAL A 626 10.11 -67.53 52.50
CA VAL A 626 10.99 -68.11 53.51
C VAL A 626 12.18 -68.78 52.84
N THR A 627 13.35 -68.63 53.44
CA THR A 627 14.59 -69.23 52.96
C THR A 627 15.21 -70.03 54.09
N VAL A 628 15.58 -71.28 53.81
CA VAL A 628 16.35 -72.16 54.70
C VAL A 628 17.78 -72.13 54.22
N TYR A 629 18.70 -71.87 55.14
CA TYR A 629 20.14 -71.87 54.94
C TYR A 629 20.78 -72.95 55.80
N SER A 630 21.97 -73.41 55.40
CA SER A 630 22.84 -74.20 56.26
C SER A 630 23.27 -73.38 57.48
N ALA A 631 23.93 -74.05 58.43
CA ALA A 631 24.46 -73.40 59.62
C ALA A 631 25.55 -72.34 59.35
N ASP A 632 26.17 -72.35 58.16
CA ASP A 632 27.12 -71.31 57.73
C ASP A 632 26.42 -69.98 57.39
N GLY A 633 25.09 -70.01 57.21
CA GLY A 633 24.24 -68.86 56.92
C GLY A 633 24.29 -68.34 55.49
N ASN A 634 25.14 -68.85 54.63
CA ASN A 634 25.29 -68.41 53.24
C ASN A 634 24.74 -69.43 52.24
N THR A 635 24.81 -70.73 52.54
CA THR A 635 24.33 -71.78 51.62
C THR A 635 22.82 -71.96 51.74
N VAL A 636 22.06 -71.66 50.68
CA VAL A 636 20.60 -71.89 50.63
C VAL A 636 20.31 -73.38 50.43
N LEU A 637 19.55 -73.97 51.34
CA LEU A 637 19.10 -75.37 51.33
C LEU A 637 17.68 -75.53 50.80
N GLY A 638 16.86 -74.48 50.90
CA GLY A 638 15.50 -74.49 50.40
C GLY A 638 14.89 -73.09 50.42
N ARG A 639 13.96 -72.82 49.50
CA ARG A 639 13.26 -71.54 49.44
C ARG A 639 11.84 -71.75 48.93
N GLY A 640 10.88 -71.05 49.52
CA GLY A 640 9.47 -71.18 49.16
C GLY A 640 8.72 -69.88 49.39
N THR A 641 7.65 -69.70 48.62
CA THR A 641 6.75 -68.54 48.72
C THR A 641 5.38 -69.02 49.20
N ALA A 642 4.84 -68.40 50.24
CA ALA A 642 3.51 -68.71 50.74
C ALA A 642 2.44 -68.19 49.77
N ALA A 643 1.83 -69.09 48.98
CA ALA A 643 0.77 -68.72 48.04
C ALA A 643 -0.53 -68.27 48.74
N LYS A 644 -0.73 -68.69 49.99
CA LYS A 644 -1.84 -68.30 50.88
C LYS A 644 -1.32 -68.14 52.32
N ALA A 645 -2.10 -67.50 53.19
CA ALA A 645 -1.75 -67.42 54.61
C ALA A 645 -1.83 -68.81 55.26
N GLY A 646 -0.93 -69.08 56.21
CA GLY A 646 -0.86 -70.34 56.95
C GLY A 646 0.48 -71.06 56.77
N ASP A 647 0.44 -72.39 56.83
CA ASP A 647 1.63 -73.21 56.87
C ASP A 647 2.20 -73.48 55.47
N LEU A 648 3.53 -73.49 55.36
CA LEU A 648 4.26 -73.83 54.14
C LEU A 648 5.34 -74.86 54.44
N ALA A 649 5.25 -76.02 53.79
CA ALA A 649 6.29 -77.04 53.82
C ALA A 649 7.24 -76.87 52.62
N ILE A 650 8.54 -76.93 52.86
CA ILE A 650 9.60 -76.80 51.86
C ILE A 650 10.46 -78.04 51.90
N ALA A 651 10.49 -78.77 50.79
CA ALA A 651 11.48 -79.82 50.58
C ALA A 651 12.85 -79.19 50.28
N LEU A 652 13.88 -79.63 50.99
CA LEU A 652 15.24 -79.14 50.82
C LEU A 652 15.89 -79.77 49.59
N THR A 653 16.68 -78.99 48.88
CA THR A 653 17.40 -79.41 47.68
C THR A 653 18.73 -80.10 47.99
N LYS A 654 19.16 -80.03 49.25
CA LYS A 654 20.32 -80.72 49.81
C LYS A 654 19.95 -81.30 51.17
N ASN A 655 20.52 -82.46 51.47
CA ASN A 655 20.30 -83.11 52.76
C ASN A 655 20.92 -82.27 53.88
N LEU A 656 20.29 -82.36 55.05
CA LEU A 656 20.74 -81.78 56.29
C LEU A 656 22.02 -82.46 56.79
N ASP A 657 22.90 -81.68 57.41
CA ASP A 657 24.16 -82.18 57.98
C ASP A 657 23.91 -82.77 59.39
N GLU A 658 23.95 -84.09 59.46
CA GLU A 658 23.73 -84.87 60.69
C GLU A 658 24.72 -84.53 61.83
N SER A 659 25.86 -83.90 61.53
CA SER A 659 26.84 -83.47 62.54
C SER A 659 26.55 -82.09 63.17
N VAL A 660 25.68 -81.29 62.54
CA VAL A 660 25.46 -79.88 62.90
C VAL A 660 24.11 -79.66 63.59
N LEU A 661 23.09 -80.45 63.26
CA LEU A 661 21.77 -80.49 63.93
C LEU A 661 21.03 -79.13 64.03
N LYS A 662 21.36 -78.18 63.15
CA LYS A 662 20.69 -76.87 63.05
C LYS A 662 20.70 -76.30 61.64
N VAL A 663 19.71 -75.46 61.35
CA VAL A 663 19.60 -74.61 60.16
C VAL A 663 19.37 -73.15 60.56
N LEU A 664 19.67 -72.23 59.64
CA LEU A 664 19.25 -70.84 59.75
C LEU A 664 18.07 -70.60 58.81
N VAL A 665 17.07 -69.85 59.24
CA VAL A 665 15.89 -69.53 58.43
C VAL A 665 15.61 -68.03 58.46
N SER A 666 15.12 -67.49 57.34
CA SER A 666 14.67 -66.10 57.24
C SER A 666 13.26 -66.06 56.65
N VAL A 667 12.60 -64.92 56.81
CA VAL A 667 11.38 -64.58 56.08
C VAL A 667 11.51 -63.18 55.48
N LYS A 668 11.05 -63.03 54.25
CA LYS A 668 10.88 -61.74 53.59
C LYS A 668 9.40 -61.54 53.31
N SER A 669 8.77 -60.61 54.01
CA SER A 669 7.40 -60.21 53.75
C SER A 669 7.30 -59.33 52.51
N ASP A 670 6.11 -59.28 51.91
CA ASP A 670 5.86 -58.46 50.72
C ASP A 670 6.21 -56.99 51.00
N ASN A 671 6.98 -56.37 50.09
CA ASN A 671 7.45 -54.98 50.17
C ASN A 671 8.33 -54.64 51.41
N GLN A 672 9.03 -55.62 51.99
CA GLN A 672 9.95 -55.45 53.13
C GLN A 672 11.32 -56.10 52.89
N LYS A 673 12.37 -55.65 53.60
CA LYS A 673 13.73 -56.21 53.55
C LYS A 673 13.67 -57.57 54.23
N GLU A 674 14.47 -58.52 53.77
CA GLU A 674 14.53 -59.85 54.39
C GLU A 674 14.88 -59.73 55.87
N SER A 675 14.20 -60.51 56.72
CA SER A 675 14.47 -60.50 58.15
C SER A 675 15.89 -60.97 58.43
N ASP A 676 16.41 -60.64 59.61
CA ASP A 676 17.58 -61.35 60.12
C ASP A 676 17.30 -62.87 60.17
N LYS A 677 18.36 -63.65 59.97
CA LYS A 677 18.32 -65.11 60.06
C LYS A 677 18.11 -65.56 61.51
N VAL A 678 17.37 -66.64 61.67
CA VAL A 678 16.99 -67.24 62.95
C VAL A 678 17.42 -68.70 62.97
N GLN A 679 18.01 -69.15 64.07
CA GLN A 679 18.45 -70.54 64.22
C GLN A 679 17.29 -71.46 64.63
N VAL A 680 17.19 -72.61 63.98
CA VAL A 680 16.25 -73.69 64.30
C VAL A 680 16.99 -75.02 64.35
N SER A 681 16.87 -75.74 65.46
CA SER A 681 17.51 -77.06 65.64
C SER A 681 16.61 -78.20 65.14
N TYR A 682 17.23 -79.30 64.74
CA TYR A 682 16.55 -80.55 64.37
C TYR A 682 17.25 -81.74 65.03
N LYS A 683 16.61 -82.91 65.01
CA LYS A 683 17.14 -84.16 65.57
C LYS A 683 17.21 -85.22 64.50
#